data_AF-A0A4R3ZW73-F1
#
_entry.id   AF-A0A4R3ZW73-F1
#
_cell.length_a   1.000
_cell.length_b   1.000
_cell.length_c   1.000
_cell.angle_alpha   90.00
_cell.angle_beta   90.00
_cell.angle_gamma   90.00
#
_symmetry.space_group_name_H-M   'P 1'
#
loop_
_entity.id
_entity.type
_entity.pdbx_description
1 polymer ?
#
loop_
_entity_poly.entity_id
_entity_poly.type
_entity_poly.pdbx_seq_one_letter_code
_entity_poly.pdbx_strand_id
1 'polypeptide(L)'
;MSGSVHYLYGSGDITLGAGRGTIEVRVTNTGDRAVQVGSHYHFFEANRELRFDRRAAYGRHLAIGAGLAVRFEPGQTRTVRLVDFAGARVCHGFSGLVDGPLDDPGVRQRALERMRERGFLSEVDDDEVSPPPDGVPVAEGTPAVLPRATYTDIYGPTVGDRLRLADTALTIEITTDHNAVTTDGSPGYGDEAVYGGGKAIRDGMAQDPAGTRASGALDLVITGATIVDAVLGVVKGDIGVRDGRIVAVGKAGNPHLQDGVHPELVIGPGTEVVAGEHKIVTAGGVDTHIHYIAPQQVDEALSNGVTTLFGGGTGPAEGTKGTTCTPGAWNIGRMLQAADGLPVNIGILGKGNTSQPESAVEQIVAGAAGLKIHEDWGTTPAAIRCVQEVADQYDVQVAIHTDTLNESGFYEDTRAAFGDSTIHTFHSEGAGGGHAPDILRVCGEPNVLPASTNPTLPYTVNSVDELLDMVMVCHHLSHDIPEDVSFADSRVRAETIAAETVLHDEGIISIFSSDSQAMGRIGESWQRAFQTAHHCRVERGPLPEDSEANDNERVLRYVAKMTINPAIAAGIADHLGSIEPGKLADLVVWPVESFAAKPSLVIKGGMIVWAPMGDPNASLPTPQPVIYRPMFGAYGGALQSTRVTFLSAAAIEAGVPEQLGLTSPCLPVRGCRGIGKKDMVRNDRCPTIEVDPETYVVTVDGEPATIAPATTLPLAQLHYLA
;
A
#
# COMPACT_ATOMS: atom_id res chain seq x y z
N MET A 1 0.13 26.40 -7.62
CA MET A 1 -0.09 25.65 -8.87
C MET A 1 1.00 24.60 -8.92
N SER A 2 0.67 23.37 -8.54
CA SER A 2 1.61 22.25 -8.51
C SER A 2 2.03 21.91 -9.94
N GLY A 3 3.33 21.66 -10.14
CA GLY A 3 3.84 21.12 -11.39
C GLY A 3 3.07 19.86 -11.74
N SER A 4 2.51 19.81 -12.95
CA SER A 4 1.86 18.63 -13.49
C SER A 4 2.76 17.40 -13.33
N VAL A 5 2.21 16.28 -12.84
CA VAL A 5 2.92 15.00 -12.84
C VAL A 5 3.46 14.75 -14.26
N HIS A 6 4.78 14.60 -14.37
CA HIS A 6 5.42 14.35 -15.65
C HIS A 6 5.41 12.85 -15.95
N TYR A 7 4.42 12.42 -16.74
CA TYR A 7 4.38 11.07 -17.30
C TYR A 7 5.31 10.98 -18.52
N LEU A 8 6.07 9.89 -18.59
CA LEU A 8 6.81 9.50 -19.78
C LEU A 8 6.04 8.36 -20.45
N TYR A 9 5.38 8.67 -21.56
CA TYR A 9 4.50 7.72 -22.23
C TYR A 9 5.28 6.61 -22.93
N GLY A 10 4.72 5.41 -22.90
CA GLY A 10 5.13 4.34 -23.81
C GLY A 10 4.74 4.62 -25.26
N SER A 11 4.92 3.65 -26.14
CA SER A 11 4.64 3.79 -27.57
C SER A 11 3.19 3.46 -27.95
N GLY A 12 2.71 4.04 -29.05
CA GLY A 12 1.41 3.73 -29.66
C GLY A 12 0.21 4.41 -29.00
N ASP A 13 -0.84 4.64 -29.79
CA ASP A 13 -2.14 5.11 -29.28
C ASP A 13 -2.99 3.94 -28.78
N ILE A 14 -3.98 4.24 -27.93
CA ILE A 14 -4.81 3.23 -27.26
C ILE A 14 -6.06 2.96 -28.10
N THR A 15 -6.24 1.70 -28.51
CA THR A 15 -7.45 1.25 -29.21
C THR A 15 -8.51 0.82 -28.21
N LEU A 16 -9.66 1.49 -28.22
CA LEU A 16 -10.79 1.20 -27.35
C LEU A 16 -11.71 0.15 -27.98
N GLY A 17 -12.09 -0.84 -27.18
CA GLY A 17 -13.03 -1.87 -27.57
C GLY A 17 -12.58 -2.71 -28.77
N ALA A 18 -11.29 -3.04 -28.82
CA ALA A 18 -10.74 -3.92 -29.83
C ALA A 18 -11.55 -5.24 -29.93
N GLY A 19 -11.79 -5.70 -31.15
CA GLY A 19 -12.58 -6.91 -31.42
C GLY A 19 -14.10 -6.76 -31.29
N ARG A 20 -14.63 -5.60 -30.87
CA ARG A 20 -16.07 -5.35 -30.76
C ARG A 20 -16.63 -4.73 -32.05
N GLY A 21 -17.87 -5.10 -32.41
CA GLY A 21 -18.56 -4.53 -33.57
C GLY A 21 -18.87 -3.05 -33.38
N THR A 22 -18.67 -2.23 -34.41
CA THR A 22 -18.96 -0.79 -34.37
C THR A 22 -19.86 -0.34 -35.53
N ILE A 23 -20.67 0.69 -35.28
CA ILE A 23 -21.53 1.33 -36.28
C ILE A 23 -21.52 2.84 -36.11
N GLU A 24 -21.88 3.57 -37.16
CA GLU A 24 -22.15 5.01 -37.08
C GLU A 24 -23.64 5.29 -37.20
N VAL A 25 -24.16 6.14 -36.30
CA VAL A 25 -25.57 6.49 -36.25
C VAL A 25 -25.70 8.01 -36.27
N ARG A 26 -26.57 8.52 -37.16
CA ARG A 26 -26.94 9.94 -37.20
C ARG A 26 -28.02 10.19 -36.15
N VAL A 27 -27.77 11.16 -35.27
CA VAL A 27 -28.62 11.45 -34.11
C VAL A 27 -29.02 12.92 -34.11
N THR A 28 -30.32 13.19 -34.08
CA THR A 28 -30.88 14.54 -34.02
C THR A 28 -31.60 14.75 -32.70
N ASN A 29 -31.24 15.80 -31.96
CA ASN A 29 -32.01 16.23 -30.79
C ASN A 29 -33.21 17.05 -31.25
N THR A 30 -34.41 16.49 -31.14
CA THR A 30 -35.66 17.16 -31.52
C THR A 30 -36.36 17.83 -30.34
N GLY A 31 -35.80 17.69 -29.14
CA GLY A 31 -36.29 18.36 -27.94
C GLY A 31 -35.89 19.82 -27.85
N ASP A 32 -36.40 20.48 -26.81
CA ASP A 32 -36.19 21.90 -26.50
C ASP A 32 -35.03 22.17 -25.54
N ARG A 33 -34.35 21.11 -25.08
CA ARG A 33 -33.22 21.17 -24.14
C ARG A 33 -32.06 20.31 -24.62
N ALA A 34 -30.86 20.65 -24.17
CA ALA A 34 -29.68 19.85 -24.46
C ALA A 34 -29.78 18.46 -23.83
N VAL A 35 -29.30 17.46 -24.56
CA VAL A 35 -29.18 16.07 -24.09
C VAL A 35 -27.71 15.67 -24.13
N GLN A 36 -27.24 15.02 -23.07
CA GLN A 36 -25.87 14.51 -22.99
C GLN A 36 -25.91 13.03 -22.62
N VAL A 37 -25.23 12.20 -23.41
CA VAL A 37 -25.22 10.73 -23.25
C VAL A 37 -23.80 10.29 -22.93
N GLY A 38 -23.64 9.60 -21.79
CA GLY A 38 -22.35 9.08 -21.32
C GLY A 38 -21.90 7.82 -22.05
N SER A 39 -20.60 7.50 -21.98
CA SER A 39 -19.95 6.47 -22.77
C SER A 39 -20.59 5.09 -22.66
N HIS A 40 -20.98 4.68 -21.45
CA HIS A 40 -21.54 3.34 -21.16
C HIS A 40 -23.08 3.31 -21.13
N TYR A 41 -23.76 4.40 -21.51
CA TYR A 41 -25.22 4.40 -21.54
C TYR A 41 -25.73 3.55 -22.73
N HIS A 42 -26.68 2.62 -22.49
CA HIS A 42 -27.27 1.83 -23.57
C HIS A 42 -27.99 2.75 -24.56
N PHE A 43 -27.43 2.90 -25.76
CA PHE A 43 -27.79 4.00 -26.65
C PHE A 43 -29.22 3.87 -27.17
N PHE A 44 -29.72 2.65 -27.35
CA PHE A 44 -31.13 2.34 -27.64
C PHE A 44 -32.11 2.97 -26.64
N GLU A 45 -31.71 3.13 -25.38
CA GLU A 45 -32.56 3.66 -24.30
C GLU A 45 -32.35 5.16 -24.06
N ALA A 46 -31.51 5.82 -24.86
CA ALA A 46 -31.25 7.24 -24.73
C ALA A 46 -32.53 8.05 -24.94
N ASN A 47 -32.56 9.26 -24.36
CA ASN A 47 -33.73 10.15 -24.28
C ASN A 47 -34.65 10.08 -25.51
N ARG A 48 -35.95 9.91 -25.28
CA ARG A 48 -36.99 9.78 -26.32
C ARG A 48 -37.00 10.90 -27.37
N GLU A 49 -36.55 12.11 -27.01
CA GLU A 49 -36.49 13.27 -27.91
C GLU A 49 -35.31 13.20 -28.90
N LEU A 50 -34.36 12.29 -28.68
CA LEU A 50 -33.32 11.98 -29.66
C LEU A 50 -33.89 11.04 -30.72
N ARG A 51 -33.82 11.48 -31.98
CA ARG A 51 -34.24 10.72 -33.16
C ARG A 51 -33.04 10.14 -33.87
N PHE A 52 -33.03 8.82 -34.03
CA PHE A 52 -31.97 8.04 -34.69
C PHE A 52 -32.46 6.61 -34.96
N ASP A 53 -31.69 5.77 -35.68
CA ASP A 53 -32.00 4.35 -35.81
C ASP A 53 -31.77 3.59 -34.49
N ARG A 54 -32.85 3.41 -33.73
CA ARG A 54 -32.83 2.68 -32.46
C ARG A 54 -32.58 1.19 -32.66
N ARG A 55 -33.06 0.62 -33.77
CA ARG A 55 -32.91 -0.82 -34.04
C ARG A 55 -31.44 -1.18 -34.29
N ALA A 56 -30.69 -0.28 -34.91
CA ALA A 56 -29.23 -0.36 -35.05
C ALA A 56 -28.50 -0.07 -33.73
N ALA A 57 -29.00 0.83 -32.87
CA ALA A 57 -28.38 1.15 -31.58
C ALA A 57 -28.58 0.08 -30.47
N TYR A 58 -29.44 -0.91 -30.69
CA TYR A 58 -29.73 -1.97 -29.72
C TYR A 58 -28.49 -2.81 -29.38
N GLY A 59 -28.20 -2.96 -28.09
CA GLY A 59 -27.05 -3.68 -27.56
C GLY A 59 -25.72 -2.93 -27.69
N ARG A 60 -25.77 -1.61 -27.86
CA ARG A 60 -24.59 -0.75 -28.10
C ARG A 60 -24.54 0.47 -27.20
N HIS A 61 -23.33 0.97 -26.97
CA HIS A 61 -23.06 2.23 -26.27
C HIS A 61 -22.06 3.08 -27.07
N LEU A 62 -21.77 4.30 -26.64
CA LEU A 62 -20.89 5.21 -27.39
C LEU A 62 -19.44 4.68 -27.40
N ALA A 63 -18.84 4.62 -28.59
CA ALA A 63 -17.44 4.24 -28.79
C ALA A 63 -16.50 5.43 -28.50
N ILE A 64 -16.46 5.85 -27.24
CA ILE A 64 -15.61 6.93 -26.72
C ILE A 64 -14.96 6.47 -25.40
N GLY A 65 -13.97 7.20 -24.90
CA GLY A 65 -13.35 6.88 -23.61
C GLY A 65 -14.36 6.73 -22.46
N ALA A 66 -14.15 5.74 -21.60
CA ALA A 66 -14.88 5.58 -20.35
C ALA A 66 -15.00 6.90 -19.57
N GLY A 67 -16.18 7.19 -19.01
CA GLY A 67 -16.42 8.45 -18.31
C GLY A 67 -16.68 9.69 -19.19
N LEU A 68 -16.41 9.65 -20.50
CA LEU A 68 -16.73 10.75 -21.41
C LEU A 68 -18.20 10.73 -21.85
N ALA A 69 -18.65 11.79 -22.52
CA ALA A 69 -20.02 11.92 -23.01
C ALA A 69 -20.11 12.71 -24.32
N VAL A 70 -21.17 12.47 -25.10
CA VAL A 70 -21.54 13.29 -26.26
C VAL A 70 -22.74 14.17 -25.92
N ARG A 71 -22.60 15.47 -26.19
CA ARG A 71 -23.64 16.47 -26.00
C ARG A 71 -24.32 16.83 -27.33
N PHE A 72 -25.63 16.97 -27.28
CA PHE A 72 -26.53 17.36 -28.35
C PHE A 72 -27.35 18.58 -27.92
N GLU A 73 -27.09 19.74 -28.51
CA GLU A 73 -27.91 20.94 -28.30
C GLU A 73 -29.29 20.80 -28.98
N PRO A 74 -30.32 21.56 -28.56
CA PRO A 74 -31.63 21.57 -29.23
C PRO A 74 -31.50 21.79 -30.75
N GLY A 75 -32.13 20.91 -31.55
CA GLY A 75 -32.08 20.95 -33.01
C GLY A 75 -30.76 20.46 -33.64
N GLN A 76 -29.75 20.11 -32.84
CA GLN A 76 -28.46 19.66 -33.36
C GLN A 76 -28.54 18.22 -33.88
N THR A 77 -27.95 18.00 -35.06
CA THR A 77 -27.68 16.66 -35.60
C THR A 77 -26.20 16.36 -35.58
N ARG A 78 -25.80 15.19 -35.07
CA ARG A 78 -24.43 14.68 -35.11
C ARG A 78 -24.41 13.21 -35.47
N THR A 79 -23.37 12.77 -36.19
CA THR A 79 -23.07 11.35 -36.30
C THR A 79 -22.23 10.93 -35.11
N VAL A 80 -22.59 9.82 -34.47
CA VAL A 80 -21.83 9.21 -33.38
C VAL A 80 -21.48 7.77 -33.74
N ARG A 81 -20.34 7.30 -33.23
CA ARG A 81 -19.95 5.90 -33.32
C ARG A 81 -20.43 5.15 -32.08
N LEU A 82 -21.01 3.99 -32.30
CA LEU A 82 -21.43 3.06 -31.25
C LEU A 82 -20.61 1.78 -31.34
N VAL A 83 -20.43 1.12 -30.20
CA VAL A 83 -19.75 -0.16 -30.04
C VAL A 83 -20.65 -1.14 -29.28
N ASP A 84 -20.58 -2.42 -29.63
CA ASP A 84 -21.31 -3.48 -28.94
C ASP A 84 -20.92 -3.58 -27.46
N PHE A 85 -21.92 -3.81 -26.59
CA PHE A 85 -21.64 -4.28 -25.23
C PHE A 85 -20.94 -5.64 -25.24
N ALA A 86 -20.17 -5.93 -24.20
CA ALA A 86 -19.48 -7.19 -24.03
C ALA A 86 -20.05 -7.98 -22.84
N GLY A 87 -19.25 -8.87 -22.24
CA GLY A 87 -19.66 -9.70 -21.10
C GLY A 87 -20.81 -10.64 -21.44
N ALA A 88 -21.70 -10.89 -20.47
CA ALA A 88 -22.86 -11.77 -20.67
C ALA A 88 -23.97 -11.15 -21.55
N ARG A 89 -23.82 -9.88 -21.93
CA ARG A 89 -24.78 -9.08 -22.72
C ARG A 89 -26.19 -9.10 -22.13
N VAL A 90 -26.29 -8.90 -20.81
CA VAL A 90 -27.56 -8.78 -20.08
C VAL A 90 -27.76 -7.33 -19.64
N CYS A 91 -28.84 -6.69 -20.07
CA CYS A 91 -29.05 -5.26 -19.90
C CYS A 91 -30.26 -4.99 -18.98
N HIS A 92 -30.05 -4.23 -17.91
CA HIS A 92 -31.07 -3.81 -16.95
C HIS A 92 -30.91 -2.33 -16.62
N GLY A 93 -32.02 -1.65 -16.28
CA GLY A 93 -31.99 -0.25 -15.85
C GLY A 93 -32.30 0.73 -17.00
N PHE A 94 -31.54 1.82 -17.11
CA PHE A 94 -31.71 2.86 -18.14
C PHE A 94 -33.13 3.46 -18.21
N SER A 95 -33.88 3.20 -19.28
CA SER A 95 -35.28 3.61 -19.47
C SER A 95 -36.26 2.44 -19.25
N GLY A 96 -35.76 1.28 -18.82
CA GLY A 96 -36.52 0.05 -18.60
C GLY A 96 -37.17 -0.46 -19.89
N LEU A 97 -36.49 -0.33 -21.03
CA LEU A 97 -36.99 -0.83 -22.31
C LEU A 97 -36.58 -2.29 -22.52
N VAL A 98 -35.32 -2.64 -22.28
CA VAL A 98 -34.81 -4.01 -22.48
C VAL A 98 -35.10 -4.92 -21.28
N ASP A 99 -34.45 -4.67 -20.14
CA ASP A 99 -34.53 -5.46 -18.90
C ASP A 99 -34.41 -6.99 -19.14
N GLY A 100 -33.31 -7.43 -19.73
CA GLY A 100 -33.00 -8.83 -19.95
C GLY A 100 -31.81 -9.09 -20.90
N PRO A 101 -31.61 -10.37 -21.30
CA PRO A 101 -30.56 -10.75 -22.25
C PRO A 101 -30.75 -10.06 -23.60
N LEU A 102 -29.71 -9.37 -24.06
CA LEU A 102 -29.75 -8.61 -25.32
C LEU A 102 -29.96 -9.53 -26.53
N ASP A 103 -29.39 -10.73 -26.47
CA ASP A 103 -29.39 -11.67 -27.61
C ASP A 103 -30.63 -12.58 -27.63
N ASP A 104 -31.58 -12.42 -26.70
CA ASP A 104 -32.90 -13.07 -26.74
C ASP A 104 -33.85 -12.32 -27.71
N PRO A 105 -34.33 -12.97 -28.80
CA PRO A 105 -35.22 -12.33 -29.78
C PRO A 105 -36.53 -11.81 -29.18
N GLY A 106 -37.07 -12.52 -28.19
CA GLY A 106 -38.30 -12.14 -27.49
C GLY A 106 -38.10 -10.93 -26.59
N VAL A 107 -36.94 -10.81 -25.94
CA VAL A 107 -36.57 -9.59 -25.19
C VAL A 107 -36.46 -8.41 -26.15
N ARG A 108 -35.74 -8.59 -27.28
CA ARG A 108 -35.57 -7.54 -28.29
C ARG A 108 -36.91 -7.06 -28.86
N GLN A 109 -37.83 -7.99 -29.17
CA GLN A 109 -39.16 -7.64 -29.66
C GLN A 109 -39.94 -6.81 -28.64
N ARG A 110 -40.00 -7.26 -27.38
CA ARG A 110 -40.69 -6.52 -26.30
C ARG A 110 -40.07 -5.13 -26.08
N ALA A 111 -38.75 -5.01 -26.21
CA ALA A 111 -38.06 -3.73 -26.08
C ALA A 111 -38.47 -2.73 -27.18
N LEU A 112 -38.60 -3.19 -28.43
CA LEU A 112 -39.08 -2.38 -29.56
C LEU A 112 -40.55 -1.98 -29.39
N GLU A 113 -41.39 -2.89 -28.87
CA GLU A 113 -42.79 -2.60 -28.55
C GLU A 113 -42.90 -1.52 -27.47
N ARG A 114 -42.19 -1.68 -26.34
CA ARG A 114 -42.14 -0.69 -25.25
C ARG A 114 -41.60 0.66 -25.72
N MET A 115 -40.57 0.66 -26.58
CA MET A 115 -39.99 1.88 -27.17
C MET A 115 -41.08 2.67 -27.92
N ARG A 116 -41.89 2.01 -28.76
CA ARG A 116 -43.00 2.64 -29.48
C ARG A 116 -44.09 3.12 -28.53
N GLU A 117 -44.54 2.26 -27.62
CA GLU A 117 -45.60 2.59 -26.64
C GLU A 117 -45.23 3.80 -25.78
N ARG A 118 -43.96 3.95 -25.43
CA ARG A 118 -43.45 5.05 -24.60
C ARG A 118 -43.01 6.28 -25.41
N GLY A 119 -43.19 6.26 -26.73
CA GLY A 119 -42.96 7.40 -27.62
C GLY A 119 -41.49 7.77 -27.83
N PHE A 120 -40.59 6.78 -27.86
CA PHE A 120 -39.18 7.01 -28.21
C PHE A 120 -39.04 7.14 -29.74
N LEU A 121 -38.49 8.28 -30.19
CA LEU A 121 -38.38 8.60 -31.62
C LEU A 121 -37.34 7.72 -32.33
N SER A 122 -37.68 7.19 -33.50
CA SER A 122 -36.79 6.40 -34.38
C SER A 122 -36.79 7.00 -35.80
N GLU A 123 -35.71 6.83 -36.57
CA GLU A 123 -35.65 7.27 -37.99
C GLU A 123 -36.38 6.33 -38.97
N VAL A 124 -36.64 5.08 -38.57
CA VAL A 124 -37.33 4.08 -39.41
C VAL A 124 -38.76 3.89 -38.90
N ASP A 125 -39.76 4.16 -39.76
CA ASP A 125 -41.18 3.82 -39.54
C ASP A 125 -41.46 2.37 -40.02
N ASP A 126 -42.28 1.64 -39.27
CA ASP A 126 -42.48 0.17 -39.36
C ASP A 126 -43.25 -0.35 -40.61
N ASP A 127 -43.64 0.49 -41.57
CA ASP A 127 -44.45 0.05 -42.72
C ASP A 127 -43.66 -0.65 -43.86
N GLU A 128 -42.34 -0.73 -43.78
CA GLU A 128 -41.51 -1.55 -44.68
C GLU A 128 -40.85 -2.73 -43.95
N VAL A 129 -41.64 -3.79 -43.72
CA VAL A 129 -41.10 -5.06 -43.23
C VAL A 129 -40.43 -5.81 -44.38
N SER A 130 -39.11 -5.96 -44.29
CA SER A 130 -38.45 -7.21 -44.67
C SER A 130 -37.71 -7.76 -43.45
N PRO A 131 -37.73 -9.08 -43.20
CA PRO A 131 -36.92 -9.66 -42.13
C PRO A 131 -35.45 -9.33 -42.41
N PRO A 132 -34.62 -9.10 -41.38
CA PRO A 132 -33.19 -8.99 -41.59
C PRO A 132 -32.72 -10.30 -42.27
N PRO A 133 -31.89 -10.25 -43.32
CA PRO A 133 -31.21 -11.45 -43.74
C PRO A 133 -30.37 -11.94 -42.56
N ASP A 134 -30.52 -13.21 -42.19
CA ASP A 134 -29.57 -13.89 -41.33
C ASP A 134 -28.16 -13.62 -41.87
N GLY A 135 -27.32 -12.96 -41.08
CA GLY A 135 -25.94 -12.64 -41.46
C GLY A 135 -25.74 -11.32 -42.22
N VAL A 136 -26.38 -10.21 -41.82
CA VAL A 136 -25.87 -8.88 -42.20
C VAL A 136 -24.44 -8.76 -41.65
N PRO A 137 -23.41 -8.59 -42.50
CA PRO A 137 -22.05 -8.39 -42.03
C PRO A 137 -22.02 -7.14 -41.17
N VAL A 138 -21.56 -7.27 -39.93
CA VAL A 138 -21.06 -6.12 -39.18
C VAL A 138 -19.99 -5.51 -40.08
N ALA A 139 -20.24 -4.34 -40.66
CA ALA A 139 -19.14 -3.60 -41.25
C ALA A 139 -18.14 -3.39 -40.12
N GLU A 140 -16.93 -3.94 -40.23
CA GLU A 140 -15.85 -3.67 -39.30
C GLU A 140 -15.56 -2.17 -39.36
N GLY A 141 -16.31 -1.38 -38.61
CA GLY A 141 -16.02 0.02 -38.43
C GLY A 141 -14.70 0.14 -37.67
N THR A 142 -13.89 1.13 -38.05
CA THR A 142 -12.59 1.35 -37.41
C THR A 142 -12.79 1.57 -35.90
N PRO A 143 -12.07 0.86 -35.03
CA PRO A 143 -12.21 1.02 -33.59
C PRO A 143 -11.90 2.47 -33.17
N ALA A 144 -12.45 2.89 -32.04
CA ALA A 144 -12.12 4.20 -31.50
C ALA A 144 -10.68 4.19 -30.99
N VAL A 145 -9.89 5.21 -31.34
CA VAL A 145 -8.50 5.34 -30.91
C VAL A 145 -8.37 6.60 -30.07
N LEU A 146 -7.72 6.47 -28.92
CA LEU A 146 -7.43 7.57 -28.01
C LEU A 146 -5.91 7.81 -27.99
N PRO A 147 -5.45 9.06 -28.19
CA PRO A 147 -4.04 9.38 -27.99
C PRO A 147 -3.60 8.95 -26.59
N ARG A 148 -2.43 8.32 -26.48
CA ARG A 148 -1.97 7.75 -25.20
C ARG A 148 -1.90 8.76 -24.07
N ALA A 149 -1.43 9.98 -24.35
CA ALA A 149 -1.44 11.07 -23.37
C ALA A 149 -2.86 11.38 -22.86
N THR A 150 -3.86 11.38 -23.74
CA THR A 150 -5.26 11.59 -23.36
C THR A 150 -5.81 10.42 -22.54
N TYR A 151 -5.39 9.18 -22.80
CA TYR A 151 -5.73 8.04 -21.94
C TYR A 151 -5.16 8.25 -20.53
N THR A 152 -3.86 8.56 -20.46
CA THR A 152 -3.17 8.80 -19.19
C THR A 152 -3.79 9.96 -18.41
N ASP A 153 -4.22 11.03 -19.09
CA ASP A 153 -4.88 12.19 -18.47
C ASP A 153 -6.26 11.87 -17.85
N ILE A 154 -6.94 10.80 -18.29
CA ILE A 154 -8.28 10.46 -17.79
C ILE A 154 -8.21 9.31 -16.77
N TYR A 155 -7.38 8.29 -17.03
CA TYR A 155 -7.37 7.05 -16.24
C TYR A 155 -6.05 6.83 -15.47
N GLY A 156 -5.07 7.71 -15.64
CA GLY A 156 -3.70 7.49 -15.18
C GLY A 156 -2.91 6.55 -16.10
N PRO A 157 -1.64 6.26 -15.73
CA PRO A 157 -0.71 5.55 -16.59
C PRO A 157 -1.11 4.08 -16.81
N THR A 158 -0.72 3.52 -17.95
CA THR A 158 -0.89 2.11 -18.34
C THR A 158 0.44 1.47 -18.76
N VAL A 159 0.45 0.19 -19.16
CA VAL A 159 1.65 -0.62 -19.44
C VAL A 159 2.67 0.10 -20.30
N GLY A 160 3.89 0.28 -19.80
CA GLY A 160 5.01 0.97 -20.46
C GLY A 160 5.05 2.48 -20.24
N ASP A 161 4.02 3.07 -19.62
CA ASP A 161 4.13 4.43 -19.09
C ASP A 161 5.01 4.43 -17.86
N ARG A 162 5.73 5.53 -17.69
CA ARG A 162 6.61 5.75 -16.55
C ARG A 162 6.26 7.05 -15.84
N LEU A 163 6.48 7.06 -14.53
CA LEU A 163 6.29 8.24 -13.69
C LEU A 163 7.40 8.36 -12.65
N ARG A 164 7.81 9.59 -12.40
CA ARG A 164 8.75 9.95 -11.33
C ARG A 164 8.02 9.98 -9.98
N LEU A 165 8.64 9.41 -8.95
CA LEU A 165 8.10 9.40 -7.59
C LEU A 165 8.45 10.72 -6.89
N ALA A 166 7.44 11.58 -6.69
CA ALA A 166 7.58 12.91 -6.09
C ALA A 166 8.76 13.71 -6.69
N ASP A 167 9.61 14.28 -5.84
CA ASP A 167 10.83 15.00 -6.20
C ASP A 167 12.11 14.12 -6.16
N THR A 168 11.97 12.80 -5.99
CA THR A 168 13.11 11.85 -5.95
C THR A 168 13.75 11.62 -7.33
N ALA A 169 14.82 10.83 -7.43
CA ALA A 169 15.40 10.44 -8.72
C ALA A 169 14.79 9.14 -9.28
N LEU A 170 13.77 8.60 -8.60
CA LEU A 170 13.22 7.28 -8.86
C LEU A 170 12.06 7.38 -9.85
N THR A 171 12.10 6.52 -10.86
CA THR A 171 11.08 6.41 -11.90
C THR A 171 10.55 4.99 -11.94
N ILE A 172 9.24 4.82 -11.82
CA ILE A 172 8.61 3.49 -11.96
C ILE A 172 7.96 3.34 -13.33
N GLU A 173 7.89 2.10 -13.82
CA GLU A 173 7.22 1.71 -15.06
C GLU A 173 6.07 0.74 -14.77
N ILE A 174 4.90 1.00 -15.34
CA ILE A 174 3.76 0.08 -15.25
C ILE A 174 4.06 -1.17 -16.08
N THR A 175 4.12 -2.34 -15.46
CA THR A 175 4.43 -3.60 -16.17
C THR A 175 3.18 -4.38 -16.57
N THR A 176 2.10 -4.23 -15.82
CA THR A 176 0.81 -4.90 -16.06
C THR A 176 -0.33 -3.92 -15.82
N ASP A 177 -1.36 -3.96 -16.67
CA ASP A 177 -2.61 -3.24 -16.46
C ASP A 177 -3.78 -4.22 -16.52
N HIS A 178 -4.34 -4.54 -15.35
CA HIS A 178 -5.47 -5.46 -15.22
C HIS A 178 -6.77 -4.89 -15.80
N ASN A 179 -6.90 -3.57 -15.93
CA ASN A 179 -8.09 -2.94 -16.50
C ASN A 179 -8.13 -3.03 -18.03
N ALA A 180 -6.98 -3.34 -18.63
CA ALA A 180 -6.73 -3.41 -20.06
C ALA A 180 -6.65 -4.84 -20.61
N VAL A 181 -7.35 -5.80 -20.00
CA VAL A 181 -7.35 -7.22 -20.41
C VAL A 181 -8.78 -7.73 -20.56
N THR A 182 -9.03 -8.49 -21.63
CA THR A 182 -10.28 -9.20 -21.90
C THR A 182 -10.26 -10.63 -21.34
N THR A 183 -11.39 -11.34 -21.36
CA THR A 183 -11.49 -12.71 -20.81
C THR A 183 -10.56 -13.70 -21.53
N ASP A 184 -10.19 -13.45 -22.79
CA ASP A 184 -9.27 -14.31 -23.56
C ASP A 184 -7.78 -13.90 -23.44
N GLY A 185 -7.48 -12.88 -22.63
CA GLY A 185 -6.13 -12.38 -22.39
C GLY A 185 -5.63 -11.36 -23.42
N SER A 186 -6.46 -10.93 -24.37
CA SER A 186 -6.11 -9.86 -25.31
C SER A 186 -6.25 -8.45 -24.69
N PRO A 187 -5.60 -7.41 -25.26
CA PRO A 187 -5.74 -6.05 -24.77
C PRO A 187 -7.18 -5.52 -24.87
N GLY A 188 -7.73 -5.02 -23.77
CA GLY A 188 -9.14 -4.68 -23.58
C GLY A 188 -9.41 -3.30 -22.97
N TYR A 189 -9.02 -2.22 -23.66
CA TYR A 189 -9.28 -0.84 -23.20
C TYR A 189 -10.70 -0.34 -23.51
N GLY A 190 -11.16 0.67 -22.77
CA GLY A 190 -12.40 1.42 -23.00
C GLY A 190 -13.53 1.12 -22.01
N ASP A 191 -13.33 0.14 -21.14
CA ASP A 191 -14.29 -0.28 -20.10
C ASP A 191 -13.76 0.07 -18.69
N GLU A 192 -12.97 1.13 -18.53
CA GLU A 192 -12.42 1.55 -17.24
C GLU A 192 -13.54 1.99 -16.28
N ALA A 193 -13.48 1.55 -15.03
CA ALA A 193 -14.50 1.83 -14.03
C ALA A 193 -14.31 3.22 -13.41
N VAL A 194 -14.89 4.26 -14.02
CA VAL A 194 -14.76 5.64 -13.52
C VAL A 194 -16.06 6.15 -12.90
N TYR A 195 -15.97 6.67 -11.67
CA TYR A 195 -17.09 7.29 -10.94
C TYR A 195 -17.28 8.79 -11.25
N GLY A 196 -18.54 9.23 -11.33
CA GLY A 196 -18.94 10.63 -11.46
C GLY A 196 -20.20 10.86 -12.30
N GLY A 197 -20.66 12.11 -12.33
CA GLY A 197 -21.84 12.52 -13.12
C GLY A 197 -21.69 12.18 -14.60
N GLY A 198 -22.51 11.25 -15.10
CA GLY A 198 -22.49 10.82 -16.50
C GLY A 198 -21.40 9.82 -16.87
N LYS A 199 -20.67 9.26 -15.89
CA LYS A 199 -19.55 8.33 -16.14
C LYS A 199 -19.97 6.85 -16.19
N ALA A 200 -19.02 5.92 -16.00
CA ALA A 200 -19.19 4.48 -16.21
C ALA A 200 -19.89 3.78 -15.02
N ILE A 201 -19.49 4.09 -13.79
CA ILE A 201 -20.08 3.49 -12.58
C ILE A 201 -21.44 4.12 -12.29
N ARG A 202 -22.49 3.54 -12.89
CA ARG A 202 -23.90 3.90 -12.75
C ARG A 202 -24.76 2.66 -12.94
N ASP A 203 -25.97 2.70 -12.39
CA ASP A 203 -27.00 1.67 -12.51
C ASP A 203 -27.13 1.11 -13.94
N GLY A 204 -27.00 -0.21 -14.07
CA GLY A 204 -27.12 -0.90 -15.35
C GLY A 204 -25.91 -0.77 -16.28
N MET A 205 -24.86 -0.04 -15.87
CA MET A 205 -23.64 0.21 -16.65
C MET A 205 -22.49 -0.57 -16.02
N ALA A 206 -21.42 0.08 -15.54
CA ALA A 206 -20.36 -0.62 -14.80
C ALA A 206 -20.79 -0.99 -13.36
N GLN A 207 -21.93 -0.49 -12.88
CA GLN A 207 -22.57 -0.96 -11.65
C GLN A 207 -23.65 -1.97 -12.02
N ASP A 208 -23.49 -3.21 -11.59
CA ASP A 208 -24.50 -4.26 -11.72
C ASP A 208 -25.73 -3.91 -10.86
N PRO A 209 -26.91 -3.69 -11.44
CA PRO A 209 -28.12 -3.36 -10.68
C PRO A 209 -28.61 -4.52 -9.81
N ALA A 210 -28.27 -5.76 -10.14
CA ALA A 210 -28.62 -6.95 -9.36
C ALA A 210 -27.56 -7.28 -8.29
N GLY A 211 -26.40 -6.61 -8.33
CA GLY A 211 -25.26 -6.85 -7.46
C GLY A 211 -25.59 -6.53 -6.00
N THR A 212 -25.89 -7.55 -5.20
CA THR A 212 -26.06 -7.40 -3.75
C THR A 212 -24.80 -7.80 -3.02
N ARG A 213 -24.60 -7.27 -1.81
CA ARG A 213 -23.54 -7.76 -0.93
C ARG A 213 -23.64 -9.27 -0.67
N ALA A 214 -24.86 -9.81 -0.59
CA ALA A 214 -25.09 -11.25 -0.40
C ALA A 214 -24.67 -12.09 -1.62
N SER A 215 -24.76 -11.54 -2.83
CA SER A 215 -24.36 -12.18 -4.08
C SER A 215 -22.90 -11.94 -4.45
N GLY A 216 -22.13 -11.21 -3.63
CA GLY A 216 -20.70 -11.02 -3.83
C GLY A 216 -20.26 -9.63 -4.27
N ALA A 217 -21.16 -8.65 -4.36
CA ALA A 217 -20.77 -7.28 -4.65
C ALA A 217 -19.85 -6.70 -3.56
N LEU A 218 -18.90 -5.86 -3.98
CA LEU A 218 -17.90 -5.24 -3.12
C LEU A 218 -18.53 -4.29 -2.10
N ASP A 219 -17.88 -4.12 -0.94
CA ASP A 219 -18.21 -3.04 0.00
C ASP A 219 -17.52 -1.73 -0.44
N LEU A 220 -16.29 -1.83 -0.97
CA LEU A 220 -15.49 -0.72 -1.47
C LEU A 220 -14.67 -1.18 -2.69
N VAL A 221 -14.50 -0.30 -3.68
CA VAL A 221 -13.55 -0.47 -4.78
C VAL A 221 -12.62 0.74 -4.89
N ILE A 222 -11.32 0.50 -5.07
CA ILE A 222 -10.35 1.54 -5.47
C ILE A 222 -10.13 1.40 -6.97
N THR A 223 -10.53 2.40 -7.76
CA THR A 223 -10.53 2.30 -9.24
C THR A 223 -9.25 2.83 -9.86
N GLY A 224 -8.73 2.12 -10.87
CA GLY A 224 -7.63 2.59 -11.71
C GLY A 224 -6.37 3.00 -10.95
N ALA A 225 -6.00 2.28 -9.89
CA ALA A 225 -4.84 2.59 -9.06
C ALA A 225 -3.53 2.12 -9.72
N THR A 226 -2.47 2.93 -9.67
CA THR A 226 -1.11 2.42 -9.83
C THR A 226 -0.71 1.74 -8.52
N ILE A 227 -0.52 0.43 -8.53
CA ILE A 227 -0.21 -0.38 -7.37
C ILE A 227 1.29 -0.61 -7.33
N VAL A 228 1.91 -0.28 -6.20
CA VAL A 228 3.34 -0.53 -5.95
C VAL A 228 3.43 -1.42 -4.72
N ASP A 229 3.70 -2.71 -4.95
CA ASP A 229 3.71 -3.74 -3.92
C ASP A 229 4.85 -4.72 -4.16
N ALA A 230 5.59 -5.07 -3.12
CA ALA A 230 6.79 -5.91 -3.25
C ALA A 230 6.51 -7.29 -3.86
N VAL A 231 5.31 -7.83 -3.69
CA VAL A 231 4.89 -9.14 -4.21
C VAL A 231 4.30 -9.00 -5.60
N LEU A 232 3.35 -8.08 -5.80
CA LEU A 232 2.68 -7.90 -7.10
C LEU A 232 3.53 -7.18 -8.16
N GLY A 233 4.45 -6.32 -7.73
CA GLY A 233 5.23 -5.45 -8.61
C GLY A 233 4.62 -4.05 -8.79
N VAL A 234 4.92 -3.43 -9.93
CA VAL A 234 4.36 -2.12 -10.34
C VAL A 234 3.26 -2.36 -11.37
N VAL A 235 2.03 -2.49 -10.90
CA VAL A 235 0.87 -2.85 -11.74
C VAL A 235 -0.20 -1.77 -11.71
N LYS A 236 -1.19 -1.87 -12.60
CA LYS A 236 -2.34 -0.98 -12.69
C LYS A 236 -3.61 -1.81 -12.61
N GLY A 237 -4.60 -1.38 -11.86
CA GLY A 237 -5.87 -2.09 -11.76
C GLY A 237 -6.78 -1.56 -10.68
N ASP A 238 -7.89 -2.26 -10.48
CA ASP A 238 -8.86 -2.00 -9.43
C ASP A 238 -8.60 -2.92 -8.23
N ILE A 239 -8.77 -2.39 -7.01
CA ILE A 239 -8.64 -3.16 -5.76
C ILE A 239 -10.04 -3.30 -5.15
N GLY A 240 -10.52 -4.53 -5.02
CA GLY A 240 -11.79 -4.82 -4.37
C GLY A 240 -11.64 -5.12 -2.89
N VAL A 241 -12.51 -4.54 -2.08
CA VAL A 241 -12.57 -4.75 -0.63
C VAL A 241 -13.95 -5.23 -0.23
N ARG A 242 -13.96 -6.27 0.61
CA ARG A 242 -15.16 -6.81 1.27
C ARG A 242 -14.82 -7.30 2.67
N ASP A 243 -15.68 -7.02 3.63
CA ASP A 243 -15.49 -7.44 5.03
C ASP A 243 -14.13 -6.98 5.61
N GLY A 244 -13.70 -5.78 5.19
CA GLY A 244 -12.43 -5.18 5.58
C GLY A 244 -11.18 -5.90 5.04
N ARG A 245 -11.34 -6.79 4.06
CA ARG A 245 -10.27 -7.55 3.42
C ARG A 245 -10.21 -7.30 1.92
N ILE A 246 -9.00 -7.40 1.38
CA ILE A 246 -8.77 -7.39 -0.07
C ILE A 246 -9.31 -8.70 -0.62
N VAL A 247 -10.21 -8.64 -1.61
CA VAL A 247 -10.72 -9.87 -2.26
C VAL A 247 -10.00 -10.14 -3.58
N ALA A 248 -9.64 -9.10 -4.33
CA ALA A 248 -8.87 -9.24 -5.56
C ALA A 248 -8.22 -7.91 -5.98
N VAL A 249 -7.17 -8.04 -6.80
CA VAL A 249 -6.66 -6.98 -7.67
C VAL A 249 -6.95 -7.40 -9.10
N GLY A 250 -7.61 -6.56 -9.88
CA GLY A 250 -8.08 -6.95 -11.21
C GLY A 250 -8.91 -5.86 -11.87
N LYS A 251 -9.78 -6.26 -12.80
CA LYS A 251 -10.77 -5.38 -13.42
C LYS A 251 -12.09 -5.46 -12.65
N ALA A 252 -12.55 -4.33 -12.11
CA ALA A 252 -13.85 -4.21 -11.49
C ALA A 252 -14.92 -3.73 -12.49
N GLY A 253 -16.18 -4.01 -12.19
CA GLY A 253 -17.30 -3.53 -13.00
C GLY A 253 -18.53 -4.42 -12.97
N ASN A 254 -19.23 -4.46 -14.10
CA ASN A 254 -20.43 -5.26 -14.30
C ASN A 254 -20.17 -6.35 -15.35
N PRO A 255 -20.09 -7.63 -14.95
CA PRO A 255 -19.82 -8.74 -15.87
C PRO A 255 -20.93 -8.96 -16.90
N HIS A 256 -22.09 -8.32 -16.73
CA HIS A 256 -23.18 -8.42 -17.68
C HIS A 256 -22.99 -7.59 -18.95
N LEU A 257 -22.19 -6.52 -18.92
CA LEU A 257 -22.01 -5.61 -20.06
C LEU A 257 -20.55 -5.30 -20.39
N GLN A 258 -19.63 -5.66 -19.51
CA GLN A 258 -18.19 -5.47 -19.67
C GLN A 258 -17.50 -6.84 -19.69
N ASP A 259 -16.46 -6.96 -20.51
CA ASP A 259 -15.64 -8.16 -20.56
C ASP A 259 -14.48 -8.09 -19.56
N GLY A 260 -13.96 -9.24 -19.15
CA GLY A 260 -12.78 -9.34 -18.28
C GLY A 260 -13.00 -8.92 -16.82
N VAL A 261 -14.23 -8.61 -16.41
CA VAL A 261 -14.54 -8.28 -15.00
C VAL A 261 -14.21 -9.48 -14.12
N HIS A 262 -13.36 -9.27 -13.11
CA HIS A 262 -12.97 -10.33 -12.18
C HIS A 262 -14.21 -10.79 -11.39
N PRO A 263 -14.41 -12.11 -11.17
CA PRO A 263 -15.62 -12.63 -10.51
C PRO A 263 -15.88 -12.06 -9.10
N GLU A 264 -14.83 -11.66 -8.39
CA GLU A 264 -14.91 -11.06 -7.05
C GLU A 264 -14.90 -9.52 -7.05
N LEU A 265 -14.85 -8.87 -8.22
CA LEU A 265 -14.78 -7.41 -8.35
C LEU A 265 -16.06 -6.80 -8.95
N VAL A 266 -17.21 -7.40 -8.65
CA VAL A 266 -18.51 -6.87 -9.08
C VAL A 266 -18.85 -5.62 -8.29
N ILE A 267 -19.12 -4.53 -9.01
CA ILE A 267 -19.59 -3.27 -8.42
C ILE A 267 -21.12 -3.32 -8.38
N GLY A 268 -21.70 -3.27 -7.18
CA GLY A 268 -23.16 -3.23 -6.98
C GLY A 268 -23.62 -1.91 -6.38
N PRO A 269 -24.94 -1.71 -6.13
CA PRO A 269 -25.45 -0.48 -5.54
C PRO A 269 -24.97 -0.21 -4.10
N GLY A 270 -24.43 -1.22 -3.42
CA GLY A 270 -23.86 -1.11 -2.08
C GLY A 270 -22.35 -0.83 -2.04
N THR A 271 -21.69 -0.74 -3.20
CA THR A 271 -20.24 -0.56 -3.30
C THR A 271 -19.86 0.92 -3.26
N GLU A 272 -19.00 1.31 -2.31
CA GLU A 272 -18.36 2.64 -2.29
C GLU A 272 -17.17 2.71 -3.27
N VAL A 273 -16.81 3.91 -3.73
CA VAL A 273 -15.72 4.13 -4.69
C VAL A 273 -14.67 5.09 -4.13
N VAL A 274 -13.41 4.66 -4.16
CA VAL A 274 -12.23 5.53 -4.03
C VAL A 274 -11.56 5.66 -5.40
N ALA A 275 -11.43 6.89 -5.90
CA ALA A 275 -10.76 7.17 -7.16
C ALA A 275 -9.23 7.03 -7.00
N GLY A 276 -8.67 5.97 -7.59
CA GLY A 276 -7.24 5.69 -7.62
C GLY A 276 -6.55 6.18 -8.89
N GLU A 277 -7.29 6.73 -9.85
CA GLU A 277 -6.70 7.31 -11.05
C GLU A 277 -5.73 8.43 -10.67
N HIS A 278 -4.55 8.44 -11.28
CA HIS A 278 -3.44 9.35 -10.95
C HIS A 278 -2.90 9.24 -9.52
N LYS A 279 -3.18 8.15 -8.82
CA LYS A 279 -2.66 7.86 -7.48
C LYS A 279 -1.84 6.58 -7.49
N ILE A 280 -0.94 6.50 -6.51
CA ILE A 280 -0.22 5.27 -6.19
C ILE A 280 -0.88 4.65 -4.95
N VAL A 281 -1.06 3.33 -4.93
CA VAL A 281 -1.54 2.59 -3.77
C VAL A 281 -0.48 1.60 -3.31
N THR A 282 -0.20 1.60 -2.02
CA THR A 282 0.68 0.64 -1.35
C THR A 282 -0.07 -0.03 -0.20
N ALA A 283 0.44 -1.17 0.29
CA ALA A 283 0.07 -1.64 1.61
C ALA A 283 0.44 -0.58 2.68
N GLY A 284 -0.28 -0.58 3.79
CA GLY A 284 0.09 0.22 4.95
C GLY A 284 1.43 -0.22 5.53
N GLY A 285 2.25 0.76 5.92
CA GLY A 285 3.56 0.49 6.51
C GLY A 285 3.45 -0.25 7.85
N VAL A 286 4.46 -1.06 8.15
CA VAL A 286 4.63 -1.79 9.41
C VAL A 286 5.94 -1.33 10.04
N ASP A 287 5.86 -0.72 11.23
CA ASP A 287 7.04 -0.30 11.99
C ASP A 287 7.23 -1.24 13.19
N THR A 288 8.34 -1.96 13.20
CA THR A 288 8.63 -3.01 14.21
C THR A 288 9.47 -2.53 15.38
N HIS A 289 9.90 -1.26 15.40
CA HIS A 289 10.73 -0.71 16.48
C HIS A 289 10.08 0.51 17.14
N ILE A 290 8.92 0.30 17.77
CA ILE A 290 8.15 1.37 18.42
C ILE A 290 8.37 1.40 19.94
N HIS A 291 8.85 2.53 20.43
CA HIS A 291 8.81 2.85 21.85
C HIS A 291 7.47 3.53 22.15
N TYR A 292 6.55 2.83 22.83
CA TYR A 292 5.25 3.38 23.22
C TYR A 292 5.36 4.41 24.36
N ILE A 293 5.99 5.54 24.05
CA ILE A 293 6.25 6.66 24.96
C ILE A 293 5.02 7.56 25.06
N ALA A 294 4.36 7.82 23.93
CA ALA A 294 3.26 8.77 23.84
C ALA A 294 2.24 8.32 22.77
N PRO A 295 0.91 8.31 23.06
CA PRO A 295 -0.10 7.87 22.10
C PRO A 295 -0.18 8.76 20.85
N GLN A 296 0.26 10.01 20.92
CA GLN A 296 0.30 10.95 19.79
C GLN A 296 1.19 10.46 18.63
N GLN A 297 2.12 9.55 18.90
CA GLN A 297 2.92 8.89 17.87
C GLN A 297 2.05 8.25 16.78
N VAL A 298 0.83 7.78 17.12
CA VAL A 298 -0.11 7.19 16.15
C VAL A 298 -0.53 8.19 15.08
N ASP A 299 -0.74 9.46 15.43
CA ASP A 299 -1.14 10.50 14.48
C ASP A 299 -0.01 10.74 13.46
N GLU A 300 1.24 10.74 13.94
CA GLU A 300 2.44 10.91 13.10
C GLU A 300 2.69 9.69 12.20
N ALA A 301 2.54 8.47 12.74
CA ALA A 301 2.63 7.22 11.98
C ALA A 301 1.62 7.21 10.82
N LEU A 302 0.33 7.47 11.10
CA LEU A 302 -0.72 7.50 10.07
C LEU A 302 -0.47 8.62 9.06
N SER A 303 0.03 9.78 9.50
CA SER A 303 0.38 10.89 8.60
C SER A 303 1.53 10.57 7.64
N ASN A 304 2.32 9.52 7.92
CA ASN A 304 3.34 8.98 7.02
C ASN A 304 2.97 7.60 6.45
N GLY A 305 1.71 7.16 6.55
CA GLY A 305 1.23 5.91 5.92
C GLY A 305 1.64 4.62 6.64
N VAL A 306 1.98 4.68 7.93
CA VAL A 306 2.21 3.49 8.78
C VAL A 306 0.90 3.13 9.49
N THR A 307 0.47 1.87 9.36
CA THR A 307 -0.83 1.37 9.88
C THR A 307 -0.69 0.31 10.96
N THR A 308 0.51 -0.22 11.16
CA THR A 308 0.81 -1.28 12.12
C THR A 308 2.07 -0.94 12.91
N LEU A 309 1.97 -1.03 14.23
CA LEU A 309 3.02 -0.71 15.17
C LEU A 309 3.38 -1.97 15.99
N PHE A 310 4.66 -2.30 16.06
CA PHE A 310 5.21 -3.36 16.90
C PHE A 310 6.34 -2.78 17.74
N GLY A 311 6.35 -3.12 19.03
CA GLY A 311 7.33 -2.57 19.96
C GLY A 311 6.85 -2.69 21.40
N GLY A 312 7.34 -1.85 22.31
CA GLY A 312 6.98 -1.97 23.73
C GLY A 312 7.09 -0.66 24.48
N GLY A 313 6.39 -0.55 25.60
CA GLY A 313 6.42 0.63 26.44
C GLY A 313 5.26 0.74 27.41
N THR A 314 5.36 1.69 28.33
CA THR A 314 4.35 1.96 29.37
C THR A 314 4.07 3.46 29.52
N GLY A 315 4.31 4.23 28.46
CA GLY A 315 4.36 5.69 28.51
C GLY A 315 5.79 6.20 28.77
N PRO A 316 5.97 7.45 29.23
CA PRO A 316 7.28 8.12 29.25
C PRO A 316 8.18 7.74 30.44
N ALA A 317 8.10 6.49 30.91
CA ALA A 317 9.01 5.94 31.91
C ALA A 317 10.41 5.77 31.34
N GLU A 318 11.44 5.84 32.18
CA GLU A 318 12.86 5.74 31.80
C GLU A 318 13.12 4.43 31.03
N GLY A 319 12.58 3.31 31.52
CA GLY A 319 12.70 2.03 30.83
C GLY A 319 12.07 1.99 29.43
N THR A 320 10.99 2.74 29.19
CA THR A 320 10.34 2.84 27.87
C THR A 320 11.04 3.86 26.96
N LYS A 321 11.60 4.93 27.52
CA LYS A 321 12.44 5.87 26.76
C LYS A 321 13.71 5.21 26.23
N GLY A 322 14.28 4.26 26.97
CA GLY A 322 15.46 3.51 26.54
C GLY A 322 15.15 2.23 25.80
N THR A 323 14.03 1.53 26.08
CA THR A 323 13.80 0.18 25.54
C THR A 323 12.37 -0.08 25.08
N THR A 324 12.21 -0.83 23.99
CA THR A 324 10.93 -1.37 23.48
C THR A 324 10.37 -2.53 24.31
N CYS A 325 10.25 -2.33 25.63
CA CYS A 325 9.77 -3.34 26.58
C CYS A 325 8.48 -2.90 27.28
N THR A 326 7.49 -3.79 27.32
CA THR A 326 6.31 -3.68 28.20
C THR A 326 6.43 -4.72 29.32
N PRO A 327 7.03 -4.38 30.47
CA PRO A 327 7.47 -5.39 31.44
C PRO A 327 6.33 -5.92 32.30
N GLY A 328 6.11 -7.24 32.26
CA GLY A 328 5.21 -7.96 33.19
C GLY A 328 3.73 -7.92 32.81
N ALA A 329 2.99 -8.93 33.28
CA ALA A 329 1.61 -9.18 32.88
C ALA A 329 0.65 -8.00 33.10
N TRP A 330 0.81 -7.27 34.22
CA TRP A 330 -0.06 -6.14 34.52
C TRP A 330 0.09 -5.00 33.51
N ASN A 331 1.34 -4.62 33.19
CA ASN A 331 1.61 -3.55 32.22
C ASN A 331 1.15 -3.94 30.82
N ILE A 332 1.43 -5.18 30.40
CA ILE A 332 0.95 -5.73 29.12
C ILE A 332 -0.58 -5.58 29.05
N GLY A 333 -1.30 -6.06 30.07
CA GLY A 333 -2.76 -5.97 30.09
C GLY A 333 -3.30 -4.52 30.03
N ARG A 334 -2.67 -3.57 30.73
CA ARG A 334 -3.08 -2.15 30.66
C ARG A 334 -2.80 -1.53 29.29
N MET A 335 -1.66 -1.84 28.68
CA MET A 335 -1.30 -1.33 27.37
C MET A 335 -2.18 -1.91 26.26
N LEU A 336 -2.57 -3.19 26.36
CA LEU A 336 -3.54 -3.80 25.44
C LEU A 336 -4.91 -3.12 25.50
N GLN A 337 -5.39 -2.79 26.71
CA GLN A 337 -6.64 -2.04 26.88
C GLN A 337 -6.55 -0.61 26.33
N ALA A 338 -5.41 0.07 26.52
CA ALA A 338 -5.19 1.39 25.94
C ALA A 338 -5.11 1.33 24.41
N ALA A 339 -4.45 0.30 23.87
CA ALA A 339 -4.34 0.05 22.44
C ALA A 339 -5.71 -0.13 21.78
N ASP A 340 -6.70 -0.71 22.47
CA ASP A 340 -8.07 -0.90 21.95
C ASP A 340 -8.77 0.41 21.54
N GLY A 341 -8.23 1.57 21.95
CA GLY A 341 -8.69 2.91 21.55
C GLY A 341 -7.83 3.60 20.47
N LEU A 342 -6.87 2.90 19.85
CA LEU A 342 -5.94 3.48 18.87
C LEU A 342 -6.20 2.97 17.45
N PRO A 343 -6.28 3.84 16.43
CA PRO A 343 -6.68 3.51 15.04
C PRO A 343 -5.58 2.83 14.19
N VAL A 344 -4.76 1.97 14.79
CA VAL A 344 -3.67 1.21 14.15
C VAL A 344 -3.68 -0.23 14.64
N ASN A 345 -3.08 -1.15 13.89
CA ASN A 345 -2.79 -2.47 14.44
C ASN A 345 -1.63 -2.38 15.44
N ILE A 346 -1.66 -3.18 16.50
CA ILE A 346 -0.63 -3.14 17.56
C ILE A 346 -0.18 -4.54 17.94
N GLY A 347 1.15 -4.75 18.01
CA GLY A 347 1.80 -5.85 18.71
C GLY A 347 2.69 -5.33 19.83
N ILE A 348 2.68 -6.02 20.98
CA ILE A 348 3.47 -5.64 22.16
C ILE A 348 4.62 -6.61 22.39
N LEU A 349 5.82 -6.08 22.62
CA LEU A 349 7.01 -6.79 23.06
C LEU A 349 7.12 -6.73 24.58
N GLY A 350 7.26 -7.91 25.20
CA GLY A 350 7.66 -8.05 26.60
C GLY A 350 9.17 -7.89 26.77
N LYS A 351 9.65 -7.91 28.01
CA LYS A 351 11.08 -7.89 28.32
C LYS A 351 11.66 -9.30 28.30
N GLY A 352 12.66 -9.53 27.44
CA GLY A 352 13.36 -10.80 27.25
C GLY A 352 14.65 -10.96 28.06
N ASN A 353 15.13 -9.91 28.74
CA ASN A 353 16.33 -9.96 29.57
C ASN A 353 16.14 -10.79 30.85
N THR A 354 16.20 -12.12 30.74
CA THR A 354 16.13 -13.05 31.86
C THR A 354 16.97 -14.29 31.57
N SER A 355 17.66 -14.83 32.58
CA SER A 355 18.40 -16.10 32.49
C SER A 355 17.61 -17.28 33.08
N GLN A 356 16.32 -17.07 33.35
CA GLN A 356 15.35 -18.09 33.79
C GLN A 356 14.03 -17.89 33.03
N PRO A 357 13.37 -18.96 32.55
CA PRO A 357 12.32 -18.85 31.54
C PRO A 357 10.99 -18.29 32.07
N GLU A 358 10.70 -18.42 33.37
CA GLU A 358 9.36 -18.22 33.93
C GLU A 358 8.81 -16.81 33.68
N SER A 359 9.66 -15.78 33.80
CA SER A 359 9.25 -14.39 33.60
C SER A 359 8.99 -14.04 32.13
N ALA A 360 9.71 -14.67 31.19
CA ALA A 360 9.45 -14.53 29.76
C ALA A 360 8.13 -15.21 29.39
N VAL A 361 7.90 -16.42 29.91
CA VAL A 361 6.65 -17.17 29.71
C VAL A 361 5.44 -16.40 30.25
N GLU A 362 5.51 -15.86 31.47
CA GLU A 362 4.40 -15.09 32.05
C GLU A 362 3.99 -13.90 31.16
N GLN A 363 4.96 -13.20 30.58
CA GLN A 363 4.70 -12.06 29.68
C GLN A 363 4.06 -12.49 28.35
N ILE A 364 4.55 -13.58 27.75
CA ILE A 364 3.98 -14.13 26.52
C ILE A 364 2.52 -14.55 26.75
N VAL A 365 2.26 -15.30 27.83
CA VAL A 365 0.91 -15.76 28.19
C VAL A 365 -0.01 -14.59 28.54
N ALA A 366 0.52 -13.48 29.06
CA ALA A 366 -0.24 -12.28 29.35
C ALA A 366 -0.60 -11.43 28.12
N GLY A 367 -0.03 -11.73 26.93
CA GLY A 367 -0.35 -11.03 25.69
C GLY A 367 0.82 -10.44 24.92
N ALA A 368 2.07 -10.64 25.34
CA ALA A 368 3.20 -10.22 24.52
C ALA A 368 3.24 -11.03 23.21
N ALA A 369 3.34 -10.34 22.08
CA ALA A 369 3.49 -10.90 20.73
C ALA A 369 4.95 -11.20 20.36
N GLY A 370 5.88 -10.79 21.21
CA GLY A 370 7.32 -11.00 21.05
C GLY A 370 8.05 -10.53 22.29
N LEU A 371 9.38 -10.64 22.29
CA LEU A 371 10.22 -10.20 23.39
C LEU A 371 11.37 -9.33 22.87
N LYS A 372 11.73 -8.29 23.63
CA LYS A 372 12.93 -7.46 23.38
C LYS A 372 14.01 -7.80 24.39
N ILE A 373 15.22 -8.05 23.91
CA ILE A 373 16.45 -8.04 24.72
C ILE A 373 17.16 -6.70 24.48
N HIS A 374 17.58 -6.03 25.55
CA HIS A 374 18.27 -4.75 25.47
C HIS A 374 19.45 -4.63 26.44
N GLU A 375 20.51 -3.92 26.05
CA GLU A 375 21.74 -3.81 26.85
C GLU A 375 21.52 -3.11 28.19
N ASP A 376 20.67 -2.08 28.24
CA ASP A 376 20.22 -1.42 29.48
C ASP A 376 19.64 -2.37 30.54
N TRP A 377 19.15 -3.55 30.11
CA TRP A 377 18.66 -4.61 30.99
C TRP A 377 19.58 -5.84 31.03
N GLY A 378 20.73 -5.79 30.34
CA GLY A 378 21.74 -6.83 30.22
C GLY A 378 21.52 -7.80 29.06
N THR A 379 22.12 -7.54 27.90
CA THR A 379 22.09 -8.44 26.72
C THR A 379 23.19 -9.50 26.80
N THR A 380 23.14 -10.34 27.83
CA THR A 380 24.18 -11.35 28.07
C THR A 380 23.91 -12.64 27.28
N PRO A 381 24.95 -13.44 26.94
CA PRO A 381 24.78 -14.74 26.29
C PRO A 381 23.82 -15.70 27.01
N ALA A 382 23.73 -15.63 28.35
CA ALA A 382 22.80 -16.44 29.12
C ALA A 382 21.33 -16.01 28.92
N ALA A 383 21.06 -14.70 28.88
CA ALA A 383 19.73 -14.19 28.61
C ALA A 383 19.27 -14.48 27.17
N ILE A 384 20.18 -14.31 26.20
CA ILE A 384 19.93 -14.62 24.78
C ILE A 384 19.47 -16.07 24.62
N ARG A 385 20.26 -17.04 25.11
CA ARG A 385 19.91 -18.47 24.99
C ARG A 385 18.59 -18.80 25.67
N CYS A 386 18.39 -18.31 26.89
CA CYS A 386 17.16 -18.58 27.65
C CYS A 386 15.92 -18.07 26.92
N VAL A 387 15.93 -16.84 26.42
CA VAL A 387 14.76 -16.28 25.76
C VAL A 387 14.52 -16.86 24.37
N GLN A 388 15.57 -17.27 23.65
CA GLN A 388 15.41 -17.97 22.38
C GLN A 388 14.74 -19.35 22.58
N GLU A 389 15.11 -20.09 23.61
CA GLU A 389 14.44 -21.35 23.96
C GLU A 389 12.95 -21.14 24.28
N VAL A 390 12.61 -20.06 24.98
CA VAL A 390 11.21 -19.68 25.23
C VAL A 390 10.51 -19.27 23.92
N ALA A 391 11.14 -18.47 23.08
CA ALA A 391 10.58 -18.05 21.80
C ALA A 391 10.31 -19.24 20.86
N ASP A 392 11.20 -20.23 20.84
CA ASP A 392 11.04 -21.48 20.10
C ASP A 392 9.82 -22.29 20.58
N GLN A 393 9.52 -22.25 21.89
CA GLN A 393 8.36 -22.96 22.47
C GLN A 393 7.02 -22.28 22.15
N TYR A 394 7.00 -20.94 22.06
CA TYR A 394 5.77 -20.15 21.96
C TYR A 394 5.52 -19.54 20.57
N ASP A 395 6.43 -19.77 19.61
CA ASP A 395 6.40 -19.23 18.25
C ASP A 395 6.24 -17.70 18.21
N VAL A 396 7.09 -17.01 18.96
CA VAL A 396 7.15 -15.53 18.98
C VAL A 396 8.51 -15.02 18.53
N GLN A 397 8.59 -13.78 18.04
CA GLN A 397 9.87 -13.20 17.63
C GLN A 397 10.66 -12.69 18.85
N VAL A 398 11.99 -12.78 18.76
CA VAL A 398 12.92 -12.08 19.66
C VAL A 398 13.58 -10.95 18.89
N ALA A 399 13.34 -9.72 19.34
CA ALA A 399 14.07 -8.55 18.91
C ALA A 399 15.25 -8.29 19.85
N ILE A 400 16.39 -7.84 19.32
CA ILE A 400 17.59 -7.63 20.11
C ILE A 400 18.27 -6.29 19.81
N HIS A 401 18.74 -5.68 20.89
CA HIS A 401 19.76 -4.64 20.95
C HIS A 401 20.94 -5.22 21.72
N THR A 402 22.10 -5.37 21.06
CA THR A 402 23.25 -6.13 21.59
C THR A 402 24.13 -5.33 22.55
N ASP A 403 25.09 -5.98 23.19
CA ASP A 403 25.96 -5.39 24.22
C ASP A 403 27.01 -4.45 23.60
N THR A 404 26.72 -3.14 23.56
CA THR A 404 27.62 -2.14 22.96
C THR A 404 28.97 -2.09 23.66
N LEU A 405 28.96 -2.31 24.98
CA LEU A 405 30.12 -2.24 25.84
C LEU A 405 31.07 -3.43 25.68
N ASN A 406 30.62 -4.49 25.00
CA ASN A 406 31.31 -5.77 24.94
C ASN A 406 31.60 -6.34 26.35
N GLU A 407 30.71 -6.08 27.32
CA GLU A 407 30.93 -6.44 28.73
C GLU A 407 30.97 -7.96 28.92
N SER A 408 30.04 -8.67 28.25
CA SER A 408 29.92 -10.12 28.35
C SER A 408 30.65 -10.88 27.24
N GLY A 409 31.30 -10.18 26.31
CA GLY A 409 31.95 -10.74 25.12
C GLY A 409 31.83 -9.82 23.90
N PHE A 410 32.47 -10.20 22.80
CA PHE A 410 32.39 -9.48 21.53
C PHE A 410 31.24 -10.00 20.66
N TYR A 411 31.11 -9.45 19.44
CA TYR A 411 30.15 -9.91 18.43
C TYR A 411 30.12 -11.45 18.30
N GLU A 412 31.28 -12.11 18.27
CA GLU A 412 31.38 -13.56 18.11
C GLU A 412 30.68 -14.34 19.23
N ASP A 413 30.74 -13.84 20.46
CA ASP A 413 30.14 -14.50 21.62
C ASP A 413 28.62 -14.39 21.59
N THR A 414 28.10 -13.23 21.21
CA THR A 414 26.66 -12.99 20.98
C THR A 414 26.16 -13.79 19.79
N ARG A 415 26.92 -13.83 18.69
CA ARG A 415 26.62 -14.66 17.52
C ARG A 415 26.60 -16.16 17.86
N ALA A 416 27.54 -16.62 18.68
CA ALA A 416 27.54 -17.98 19.19
C ALA A 416 26.34 -18.26 20.11
N ALA A 417 25.91 -17.26 20.90
CA ALA A 417 24.71 -17.37 21.73
C ALA A 417 23.43 -17.47 20.89
N PHE A 418 23.37 -16.85 19.70
CA PHE A 418 22.23 -17.00 18.78
C PHE A 418 22.07 -18.43 18.25
N GLY A 419 23.18 -19.16 18.08
CA GLY A 419 23.16 -20.45 17.39
C GLY A 419 22.53 -20.34 15.99
N ASP A 420 21.62 -21.27 15.68
CA ASP A 420 20.84 -21.26 14.43
C ASP A 420 19.43 -20.65 14.62
N SER A 421 19.10 -20.20 15.83
CA SER A 421 17.78 -19.69 16.16
C SER A 421 17.54 -18.34 15.50
N THR A 422 16.35 -18.16 14.92
CA THR A 422 15.93 -16.90 14.30
C THR A 422 16.04 -15.74 15.29
N ILE A 423 16.53 -14.58 14.84
CA ILE A 423 16.54 -13.37 15.65
C ILE A 423 16.40 -12.10 14.80
N HIS A 424 15.66 -11.12 15.30
CA HIS A 424 15.49 -9.83 14.66
C HIS A 424 16.44 -8.81 15.30
N THR A 425 17.47 -8.39 14.59
CA THR A 425 18.42 -7.37 15.07
C THR A 425 17.91 -5.98 14.73
N PHE A 426 17.63 -5.17 15.75
CA PHE A 426 17.32 -3.76 15.57
C PHE A 426 18.60 -2.95 15.30
N HIS A 427 18.44 -1.78 14.67
CA HIS A 427 19.50 -0.82 14.31
C HIS A 427 20.85 -1.49 14.04
N SER A 428 20.86 -2.41 13.07
CA SER A 428 21.94 -3.37 12.85
C SER A 428 23.28 -2.71 12.50
N GLU A 429 23.27 -1.43 12.11
CA GLU A 429 24.47 -0.61 11.91
C GLU A 429 25.20 -0.25 13.22
N GLY A 430 24.47 -0.07 14.32
CA GLY A 430 25.03 0.10 15.65
C GLY A 430 25.04 1.51 16.25
N ALA A 431 24.72 2.58 15.52
CA ALA A 431 24.57 3.92 16.12
C ALA A 431 23.44 3.93 17.16
N GLY A 432 22.30 3.30 16.84
CA GLY A 432 21.21 3.04 17.78
C GLY A 432 21.59 2.10 18.93
N GLY A 433 22.70 1.36 18.79
CA GLY A 433 23.32 0.52 19.82
C GLY A 433 23.60 -0.90 19.36
N GLY A 434 24.57 -1.54 19.99
CA GLY A 434 25.09 -2.87 19.68
C GLY A 434 26.62 -2.90 19.65
N HIS A 435 27.19 -4.11 19.68
CA HIS A 435 28.64 -4.36 19.73
C HIS A 435 29.45 -3.35 18.91
N ALA A 436 30.25 -2.53 19.61
CA ALA A 436 31.10 -1.55 18.96
C ALA A 436 32.46 -2.18 18.60
N PRO A 437 32.98 -1.98 17.37
CA PRO A 437 32.38 -1.22 16.25
C PRO A 437 31.58 -2.08 15.25
N ASP A 438 31.49 -3.40 15.45
CA ASP A 438 31.32 -4.36 14.36
C ASP A 438 30.00 -5.16 14.36
N ILE A 439 28.97 -4.69 15.08
CA ILE A 439 27.63 -5.33 15.07
C ILE A 439 27.05 -5.49 13.66
N LEU A 440 27.41 -4.63 12.71
CA LEU A 440 26.93 -4.69 11.32
C LEU A 440 27.24 -6.02 10.62
N ARG A 441 28.23 -6.77 11.11
CA ARG A 441 28.54 -8.15 10.66
C ARG A 441 27.34 -9.08 10.73
N VAL A 442 26.42 -8.83 11.66
CA VAL A 442 25.20 -9.62 11.88
C VAL A 442 24.30 -9.68 10.65
N CYS A 443 24.38 -8.69 9.75
CA CYS A 443 23.61 -8.66 8.51
C CYS A 443 24.01 -9.77 7.52
N GLY A 444 25.19 -10.36 7.69
CA GLY A 444 25.69 -11.50 6.91
C GLY A 444 25.26 -12.86 7.42
N GLU A 445 24.46 -12.92 8.50
CA GLU A 445 24.07 -14.17 9.15
C GLU A 445 22.72 -14.71 8.64
N PRO A 446 22.61 -16.02 8.36
CA PRO A 446 21.44 -16.58 7.69
C PRO A 446 20.18 -16.62 8.56
N ASN A 447 20.32 -16.72 9.88
CA ASN A 447 19.22 -16.76 10.85
C ASN A 447 18.82 -15.37 11.37
N VAL A 448 19.47 -14.30 10.89
CA VAL A 448 19.21 -12.93 11.33
C VAL A 448 18.27 -12.23 10.37
N LEU A 449 17.34 -11.46 10.93
CA LEU A 449 16.43 -10.55 10.22
C LEU A 449 16.89 -9.11 10.53
N PRO A 450 17.79 -8.53 9.73
CA PRO A 450 18.40 -7.24 10.06
C PRO A 450 17.47 -6.08 9.73
N ALA A 451 17.26 -5.21 10.72
CA ALA A 451 16.56 -3.95 10.58
C ALA A 451 17.46 -2.76 10.88
N SER A 452 17.10 -1.63 10.27
CA SER A 452 17.66 -0.32 10.59
C SER A 452 16.61 0.60 11.19
N THR A 453 17.08 1.58 11.94
CA THR A 453 16.30 2.71 12.43
C THR A 453 16.53 3.91 11.53
N ASN A 454 15.61 4.85 11.49
CA ASN A 454 15.63 5.88 10.45
C ASN A 454 16.51 7.14 10.65
N PRO A 455 17.16 7.45 11.78
CA PRO A 455 17.92 8.70 11.92
C PRO A 455 19.24 8.72 11.13
N THR A 456 19.86 7.55 10.93
CA THR A 456 21.12 7.38 10.19
C THR A 456 20.92 7.40 8.67
N LEU A 457 19.66 7.30 8.21
CA LEU A 457 19.33 6.95 6.84
C LEU A 457 18.68 8.10 6.05
N PRO A 458 19.17 8.42 4.84
CA PRO A 458 20.51 8.07 4.35
C PRO A 458 21.61 8.81 5.11
N TYR A 459 22.85 8.39 4.89
CA TYR A 459 24.03 9.15 5.30
C TYR A 459 24.03 10.56 4.67
N THR A 460 24.07 11.59 5.51
CA THR A 460 24.13 13.01 5.12
C THR A 460 25.29 13.73 5.78
N VAL A 461 25.59 14.94 5.30
CA VAL A 461 26.66 15.79 5.86
C VAL A 461 26.47 16.18 7.33
N ASN A 462 25.25 16.09 7.87
CA ASN A 462 24.94 16.43 9.27
C ASN A 462 24.73 15.20 10.15
N SER A 463 24.75 13.99 9.58
CA SER A 463 24.34 12.77 10.30
C SER A 463 25.24 12.51 11.52
N VAL A 464 26.57 12.60 11.36
CA VAL A 464 27.51 12.31 12.46
C VAL A 464 27.35 13.32 13.61
N ASP A 465 27.31 14.61 13.29
CA ASP A 465 27.19 15.67 14.29
C ASP A 465 25.86 15.57 15.06
N GLU A 466 24.74 15.28 14.37
CA GLU A 466 23.44 15.07 15.02
C GLU A 466 23.44 13.84 15.94
N LEU A 467 23.97 12.71 15.44
CA LEU A 467 23.94 11.45 16.18
C LEU A 467 24.82 11.49 17.43
N LEU A 468 25.98 12.16 17.37
CA LEU A 468 26.87 12.28 18.52
C LEU A 468 26.17 13.00 19.69
N ASP A 469 25.56 14.15 19.43
CA ASP A 469 24.81 14.90 20.44
C ASP A 469 23.58 14.09 20.94
N MET A 470 22.88 13.42 20.04
CA MET A 470 21.72 12.60 20.39
C MET A 470 22.08 11.42 21.29
N VAL A 471 23.17 10.70 21.02
CA VAL A 471 23.68 9.60 21.88
C VAL A 471 24.04 10.15 23.26
N MET A 472 24.72 11.30 23.31
CA MET A 472 25.10 11.93 24.57
C MET A 472 23.87 12.26 25.43
N VAL A 473 22.81 12.81 24.82
CA VAL A 473 21.56 13.12 25.52
C VAL A 473 20.78 11.87 25.93
N CYS A 474 20.60 10.90 25.02
CA CYS A 474 19.81 9.69 25.28
C CYS A 474 20.38 8.85 26.44
N HIS A 475 21.71 8.76 26.51
CA HIS A 475 22.40 7.97 27.53
C HIS A 475 22.84 8.79 28.77
N HIS A 476 22.43 10.06 28.88
CA HIS A 476 22.80 10.95 29.99
C HIS A 476 24.32 11.07 30.20
N LEU A 477 25.07 11.07 29.10
CA LEU A 477 26.52 11.20 29.07
C LEU A 477 26.95 12.66 29.23
N SER A 478 28.16 12.88 29.72
CA SER A 478 28.71 14.21 29.95
C SER A 478 29.84 14.53 28.96
N HIS A 479 29.75 15.69 28.29
CA HIS A 479 30.85 16.21 27.47
C HIS A 479 32.14 16.49 28.27
N ASP A 480 32.02 16.59 29.61
CA ASP A 480 33.16 16.83 30.50
C ASP A 480 33.87 15.54 30.95
N ILE A 481 33.33 14.35 30.61
CA ILE A 481 33.89 13.05 30.99
C ILE A 481 34.54 12.41 29.75
N PRO A 482 35.88 12.24 29.70
CA PRO A 482 36.57 11.68 28.53
C PRO A 482 36.11 10.28 28.14
N GLU A 483 35.75 9.45 29.12
CA GLU A 483 35.25 8.10 28.90
C GLU A 483 33.88 8.10 28.19
N ASP A 484 33.00 9.04 28.54
CA ASP A 484 31.67 9.22 27.95
C ASP A 484 31.79 9.67 26.48
N VAL A 485 32.67 10.62 26.21
CA VAL A 485 32.96 11.08 24.83
C VAL A 485 33.57 9.95 24.01
N SER A 486 34.51 9.19 24.59
CA SER A 486 35.14 8.05 23.89
C SER A 486 34.11 6.95 23.56
N PHE A 487 33.15 6.71 24.45
CA PHE A 487 32.03 5.80 24.18
C PHE A 487 31.16 6.30 23.02
N ALA A 488 30.76 7.57 23.04
CA ALA A 488 29.96 8.16 21.96
C ALA A 488 30.69 8.14 20.60
N ASP A 489 31.98 8.50 20.58
CA ASP A 489 32.83 8.45 19.37
C ASP A 489 32.99 7.02 18.83
N SER A 490 33.06 6.02 19.71
CA SER A 490 33.12 4.62 19.29
C SER A 490 31.80 4.10 18.70
N ARG A 491 30.68 4.75 19.04
CA ARG A 491 29.33 4.33 18.65
C ARG A 491 28.82 5.02 17.39
N VAL A 492 29.17 6.30 17.19
CA VAL A 492 28.76 7.10 16.02
C VAL A 492 29.90 7.11 15.00
N ARG A 493 29.80 6.25 13.99
CA ARG A 493 30.89 6.03 13.01
C ARG A 493 30.41 6.33 11.60
N ALA A 494 31.09 7.25 10.92
CA ALA A 494 30.72 7.65 9.57
C ALA A 494 30.80 6.47 8.59
N GLU A 495 31.76 5.59 8.79
CA GLU A 495 32.06 4.43 7.94
C GLU A 495 30.90 3.42 7.96
N THR A 496 30.39 3.06 9.14
CA THR A 496 29.29 2.09 9.26
C THR A 496 27.94 2.71 8.86
N ILE A 497 27.70 4.01 9.12
CA ILE A 497 26.51 4.73 8.62
C ILE A 497 26.50 4.79 7.07
N ALA A 498 27.65 5.07 6.46
CA ALA A 498 27.79 5.05 5.01
C ALA A 498 27.56 3.64 4.45
N ALA A 499 28.12 2.61 5.09
CA ALA A 499 27.91 1.21 4.72
C ALA A 499 26.44 0.80 4.85
N GLU A 500 25.73 1.21 5.90
CA GLU A 500 24.31 0.91 6.09
C GLU A 500 23.45 1.36 4.91
N THR A 501 23.71 2.57 4.40
CA THR A 501 23.05 3.09 3.19
C THR A 501 23.28 2.18 1.97
N VAL A 502 24.51 1.70 1.78
CA VAL A 502 24.89 0.76 0.71
C VAL A 502 24.23 -0.61 0.89
N LEU A 503 24.24 -1.15 2.11
CA LEU A 503 23.69 -2.46 2.46
C LEU A 503 22.17 -2.50 2.30
N HIS A 504 21.46 -1.39 2.53
CA HIS A 504 20.04 -1.30 2.20
C HIS A 504 19.79 -1.48 0.69
N ASP A 505 20.57 -0.78 -0.13
CA ASP A 505 20.40 -0.81 -1.58
C ASP A 505 20.74 -2.19 -2.17
N GLU A 506 21.69 -2.90 -1.57
CA GLU A 506 22.11 -4.26 -1.97
C GLU A 506 21.19 -5.37 -1.46
N GLY A 507 20.14 -5.03 -0.70
CA GLY A 507 19.22 -6.03 -0.14
C GLY A 507 19.84 -6.85 1.00
N ILE A 508 20.86 -6.30 1.68
CA ILE A 508 21.53 -6.94 2.81
C ILE A 508 20.87 -6.54 4.14
N ILE A 509 20.34 -5.32 4.28
CA ILE A 509 19.44 -5.00 5.40
C ILE A 509 18.00 -5.14 4.90
N SER A 510 17.12 -5.74 5.69
CA SER A 510 15.83 -6.24 5.19
C SER A 510 14.64 -5.40 5.62
N ILE A 511 14.76 -4.58 6.67
CA ILE A 511 13.65 -3.86 7.31
C ILE A 511 14.06 -2.42 7.62
N PHE A 512 13.12 -1.49 7.42
CA PHE A 512 13.19 -0.13 7.95
C PHE A 512 12.23 0.00 9.14
N SER A 513 12.68 0.68 10.18
CA SER A 513 11.89 0.98 11.38
C SER A 513 12.21 2.39 11.88
N SER A 514 11.45 2.89 12.84
CA SER A 514 11.71 4.22 13.40
C SER A 514 12.74 4.22 14.52
N ASP A 515 12.43 3.57 15.64
CA ASP A 515 12.97 3.87 17.00
C ASP A 515 12.29 5.07 17.67
N SER A 516 10.96 5.13 17.55
CA SER A 516 10.14 6.32 17.80
C SER A 516 10.45 7.05 19.12
N GLN A 517 10.97 8.28 19.05
CA GLN A 517 11.35 9.12 20.21
C GLN A 517 12.46 8.54 21.12
N ALA A 518 13.17 7.51 20.67
CA ALA A 518 14.28 6.87 21.36
C ALA A 518 15.46 6.71 20.39
N MET A 519 15.89 7.83 19.79
CA MET A 519 16.83 7.94 18.66
C MET A 519 16.19 7.95 17.26
N GLY A 520 14.89 7.68 17.12
CA GLY A 520 14.20 7.63 15.83
C GLY A 520 12.95 8.47 15.70
N ARG A 521 12.41 8.54 14.46
CA ARG A 521 11.30 9.45 14.09
C ARG A 521 10.14 8.70 13.46
N ILE A 522 9.04 8.48 14.18
CA ILE A 522 7.92 7.61 13.71
C ILE A 522 7.26 8.10 12.40
N GLY A 523 7.17 9.41 12.19
CA GLY A 523 6.55 10.01 11.01
C GLY A 523 7.45 10.09 9.78
N GLU A 524 8.61 9.43 9.77
CA GLU A 524 9.59 9.55 8.69
C GLU A 524 10.00 8.21 8.07
N SER A 525 9.45 7.07 8.48
CA SER A 525 9.94 5.76 8.03
C SER A 525 9.81 5.54 6.51
N TRP A 526 8.67 5.87 5.89
CA TRP A 526 8.53 5.83 4.42
C TRP A 526 9.42 6.87 3.75
N GLN A 527 9.45 8.08 4.29
CA GLN A 527 10.24 9.18 3.75
C GLN A 527 11.72 8.82 3.68
N ARG A 528 12.27 8.29 4.78
CA ARG A 528 13.69 7.94 4.94
C ARG A 528 14.07 6.76 4.06
N ALA A 529 13.20 5.75 3.96
CA ALA A 529 13.39 4.65 3.02
C ALA A 529 13.57 5.16 1.58
N PHE A 530 12.72 6.10 1.13
CA PHE A 530 12.80 6.63 -0.23
C PHE A 530 13.87 7.70 -0.43
N GLN A 531 14.28 8.42 0.62
CA GLN A 531 15.48 9.25 0.60
C GLN A 531 16.75 8.40 0.43
N THR A 532 16.81 7.24 1.09
CA THR A 532 17.92 6.28 0.93
C THR A 532 17.95 5.70 -0.47
N ALA A 533 16.82 5.20 -0.99
CA ALA A 533 16.73 4.71 -2.37
C ALA A 533 17.14 5.79 -3.39
N HIS A 534 16.70 7.04 -3.19
CA HIS A 534 17.12 8.17 -4.03
C HIS A 534 18.62 8.40 -3.97
N HIS A 535 19.20 8.47 -2.77
CA HIS A 535 20.62 8.76 -2.59
C HIS A 535 21.47 7.68 -3.28
N CYS A 536 21.12 6.40 -3.09
CA CYS A 536 21.80 5.32 -3.78
C CYS A 536 21.62 5.38 -5.30
N ARG A 537 20.44 5.74 -5.82
CA ARG A 537 20.24 5.92 -7.26
C ARG A 537 21.15 6.99 -7.86
N VAL A 538 21.36 8.10 -7.14
CA VAL A 538 22.18 9.23 -7.59
C VAL A 538 23.66 8.87 -7.56
N GLU A 539 24.15 8.33 -6.45
CA GLU A 539 25.59 8.07 -6.26
C GLU A 539 26.06 6.77 -6.92
N ARG A 540 25.19 5.76 -7.01
CA ARG A 540 25.56 4.41 -7.45
C ARG A 540 24.96 3.99 -8.79
N GLY A 541 24.04 4.78 -9.35
CA GLY A 541 23.37 4.44 -10.61
C GLY A 541 22.22 3.42 -10.44
N PRO A 542 21.72 2.83 -11.53
CA PRO A 542 20.68 1.79 -11.47
C PRO A 542 21.22 0.51 -10.81
N LEU A 543 20.33 -0.25 -10.17
CA LEU A 543 20.68 -1.60 -9.71
C LEU A 543 20.97 -2.53 -10.91
N PRO A 544 21.73 -3.63 -10.72
CA PRO A 544 21.95 -4.63 -11.76
C PRO A 544 20.66 -5.21 -12.37
N GLU A 545 19.61 -5.32 -11.56
CA GLU A 545 18.28 -5.84 -11.94
C GLU A 545 17.39 -4.76 -12.58
N ASP A 546 17.74 -3.48 -12.42
CA ASP A 546 17.04 -2.34 -13.01
C ASP A 546 17.57 -2.01 -14.42
N SER A 547 16.91 -1.05 -15.08
CA SER A 547 17.36 -0.51 -16.36
C SER A 547 17.60 1.00 -16.27
N GLU A 548 18.19 1.61 -17.29
CA GLU A 548 18.24 3.07 -17.38
C GLU A 548 16.84 3.70 -17.54
N ALA A 549 15.83 2.90 -17.88
CA ALA A 549 14.48 3.38 -18.14
C ALA A 549 13.63 3.51 -16.87
N ASN A 550 13.85 2.68 -15.85
CA ASN A 550 13.06 2.63 -14.62
C ASN A 550 13.85 1.99 -13.46
N ASP A 551 13.37 2.24 -12.25
CA ASP A 551 13.95 1.82 -10.97
C ASP A 551 12.99 0.86 -10.23
N ASN A 552 12.24 0.04 -10.97
CA ASN A 552 11.20 -0.82 -10.39
C ASN A 552 11.77 -1.75 -9.31
N GLU A 553 12.88 -2.43 -9.57
CA GLU A 553 13.46 -3.39 -8.63
C GLU A 553 13.95 -2.69 -7.36
N ARG A 554 14.62 -1.54 -7.49
CA ARG A 554 14.98 -0.71 -6.32
C ARG A 554 13.73 -0.30 -5.54
N VAL A 555 12.71 0.27 -6.20
CA VAL A 555 11.50 0.73 -5.50
C VAL A 555 10.81 -0.43 -4.77
N LEU A 556 10.66 -1.58 -5.42
CA LEU A 556 10.03 -2.76 -4.84
C LEU A 556 10.85 -3.35 -3.67
N ARG A 557 12.18 -3.32 -3.77
CA ARG A 557 13.09 -3.69 -2.67
C ARG A 557 12.88 -2.82 -1.43
N TYR A 558 12.70 -1.51 -1.60
CA TYR A 558 12.46 -0.59 -0.48
C TYR A 558 11.02 -0.63 0.05
N VAL A 559 10.02 -0.87 -0.81
CA VAL A 559 8.64 -1.12 -0.38
C VAL A 559 8.58 -2.36 0.51
N ALA A 560 9.32 -3.42 0.17
CA ALA A 560 9.38 -4.64 0.98
C ALA A 560 9.86 -4.37 2.41
N LYS A 561 10.86 -3.48 2.57
CA LYS A 561 11.42 -3.08 3.88
C LYS A 561 10.42 -2.36 4.78
N MET A 562 9.42 -1.71 4.18
CA MET A 562 8.38 -0.96 4.87
C MET A 562 7.09 -1.76 5.12
N THR A 563 6.92 -2.91 4.45
CA THR A 563 5.63 -3.61 4.35
C THR A 563 5.77 -5.10 4.69
N ILE A 564 6.14 -5.93 3.71
CA ILE A 564 6.07 -7.40 3.87
C ILE A 564 7.19 -7.96 4.76
N ASN A 565 8.41 -7.43 4.72
CA ASN A 565 9.52 -7.93 5.53
C ASN A 565 9.30 -7.71 7.04
N PRO A 566 8.91 -6.51 7.51
CA PRO A 566 8.53 -6.35 8.92
C PRO A 566 7.33 -7.22 9.31
N ALA A 567 6.37 -7.46 8.39
CA ALA A 567 5.25 -8.36 8.65
C ALA A 567 5.69 -9.83 8.80
N ILE A 568 6.65 -10.30 7.98
CA ILE A 568 7.24 -11.65 8.11
C ILE A 568 7.99 -11.76 9.44
N ALA A 569 8.86 -10.79 9.75
CA ALA A 569 9.64 -10.81 10.98
C ALA A 569 8.77 -10.81 12.25
N ALA A 570 7.64 -10.10 12.24
CA ALA A 570 6.69 -10.05 13.34
C ALA A 570 5.66 -11.19 13.35
N GLY A 571 5.67 -12.10 12.37
CA GLY A 571 4.74 -13.24 12.30
C GLY A 571 3.30 -12.86 11.97
N ILE A 572 3.10 -11.83 11.14
CA ILE A 572 1.78 -11.29 10.77
C ILE A 572 1.57 -11.20 9.25
N ALA A 573 2.49 -11.75 8.44
CA ALA A 573 2.46 -11.68 6.99
C ALA A 573 1.23 -12.36 6.35
N ASP A 574 0.61 -13.32 7.02
CA ASP A 574 -0.65 -13.95 6.60
C ASP A 574 -1.85 -12.98 6.67
N HIS A 575 -1.71 -11.90 7.42
CA HIS A 575 -2.80 -10.96 7.68
C HIS A 575 -2.64 -9.63 6.96
N LEU A 576 -1.40 -9.16 6.76
CA LEU A 576 -1.10 -7.85 6.16
C LEU A 576 0.33 -7.80 5.60
N GLY A 577 0.76 -6.63 5.13
CA GLY A 577 2.12 -6.39 4.64
C GLY A 577 2.26 -6.43 3.12
N SER A 578 1.19 -6.75 2.39
CA SER A 578 1.13 -6.68 0.93
C SER A 578 -0.33 -6.58 0.46
N ILE A 579 -0.52 -6.19 -0.80
CA ILE A 579 -1.83 -6.09 -1.44
C ILE A 579 -2.18 -7.44 -2.08
N GLU A 580 -2.62 -8.39 -1.26
CA GLU A 580 -2.97 -9.75 -1.72
C GLU A 580 -4.38 -10.16 -1.24
N PRO A 581 -5.12 -10.98 -2.00
CA PRO A 581 -6.40 -11.53 -1.58
C PRO A 581 -6.36 -12.17 -0.18
N GLY A 582 -7.39 -11.92 0.62
CA GLY A 582 -7.53 -12.43 1.99
C GLY A 582 -6.86 -11.56 3.06
N LYS A 583 -5.87 -10.73 2.72
CA LYS A 583 -5.23 -9.81 3.68
C LYS A 583 -6.15 -8.65 4.05
N LEU A 584 -5.89 -8.04 5.20
CA LEU A 584 -6.61 -6.84 5.65
C LEU A 584 -6.45 -5.73 4.61
N ALA A 585 -7.52 -4.99 4.35
CA ALA A 585 -7.50 -3.81 3.48
C ALA A 585 -6.91 -2.60 4.23
N ASP A 586 -5.63 -2.75 4.60
CA ASP A 586 -4.78 -1.72 5.17
C ASP A 586 -3.95 -1.12 4.04
N LEU A 587 -4.46 -0.03 3.47
CA LEU A 587 -3.98 0.54 2.21
C LEU A 587 -3.71 2.03 2.37
N VAL A 588 -2.69 2.52 1.67
CA VAL A 588 -2.36 3.94 1.64
C VAL A 588 -2.42 4.45 0.21
N VAL A 589 -3.15 5.54 0.02
CA VAL A 589 -3.33 6.19 -1.28
C VAL A 589 -2.49 7.44 -1.34
N TRP A 590 -1.53 7.48 -2.24
CA TRP A 590 -0.55 8.54 -2.38
C TRP A 590 -0.81 9.37 -3.64
N PRO A 591 -0.81 10.71 -3.54
CA PRO A 591 -0.51 11.54 -4.70
C PRO A 591 0.88 11.20 -5.24
N VAL A 592 1.03 11.17 -6.57
CA VAL A 592 2.34 10.90 -7.20
C VAL A 592 3.37 11.96 -6.77
N GLU A 593 2.93 13.21 -6.66
CA GLU A 593 3.75 14.36 -6.33
C GLU A 593 4.28 14.37 -4.88
N SER A 594 3.69 13.58 -3.99
CA SER A 594 4.08 13.51 -2.57
C SER A 594 4.22 12.08 -2.05
N PHE A 595 4.44 11.13 -2.97
CA PHE A 595 4.66 9.72 -2.64
C PHE A 595 5.75 9.56 -1.58
N ALA A 596 5.52 8.69 -0.59
CA ALA A 596 6.35 8.45 0.59
C ALA A 596 6.51 9.63 1.60
N ALA A 597 6.10 10.85 1.25
CA ALA A 597 6.08 11.98 2.18
C ALA A 597 4.70 12.16 2.81
N LYS A 598 3.67 12.40 1.99
CA LYS A 598 2.34 12.81 2.45
C LYS A 598 1.22 12.07 1.71
N PRO A 599 0.58 11.06 2.33
CA PRO A 599 -0.53 10.34 1.72
C PRO A 599 -1.81 11.19 1.63
N SER A 600 -2.69 10.83 0.70
CA SER A 600 -4.01 11.44 0.55
C SER A 600 -5.11 10.70 1.30
N LEU A 601 -4.94 9.39 1.54
CA LEU A 601 -5.85 8.59 2.35
C LEU A 601 -5.06 7.47 3.04
N VAL A 602 -5.43 7.16 4.28
CA VAL A 602 -5.08 5.91 4.94
C VAL A 602 -6.36 5.14 5.19
N ILE A 603 -6.42 3.92 4.68
CA ILE A 603 -7.54 2.99 4.79
C ILE A 603 -7.11 1.88 5.74
N LYS A 604 -7.95 1.57 6.72
CA LYS A 604 -7.73 0.56 7.73
C LYS A 604 -8.92 -0.38 7.77
N GLY A 605 -8.70 -1.67 7.54
CA GLY A 605 -9.78 -2.66 7.45
C GLY A 605 -10.89 -2.23 6.49
N GLY A 606 -10.53 -1.61 5.36
CA GLY A 606 -11.50 -1.15 4.35
C GLY A 606 -12.22 0.16 4.64
N MET A 607 -11.95 0.85 5.75
CA MET A 607 -12.52 2.17 6.07
C MET A 607 -11.44 3.25 6.13
N ILE A 608 -11.74 4.46 5.66
CA ILE A 608 -10.81 5.60 5.75
C ILE A 608 -10.68 6.02 7.22
N VAL A 609 -9.45 6.01 7.73
CA VAL A 609 -9.12 6.31 9.13
C VAL A 609 -8.40 7.65 9.30
N TRP A 610 -7.66 8.09 8.28
CA TRP A 610 -6.86 9.32 8.32
C TRP A 610 -6.79 9.95 6.93
N ALA A 611 -6.97 11.27 6.83
CA ALA A 611 -6.89 12.00 5.56
C ALA A 611 -6.59 13.50 5.75
N PRO A 612 -5.93 14.17 4.79
CA PRO A 612 -5.84 15.61 4.75
C PRO A 612 -7.22 16.20 4.42
N MET A 613 -7.72 17.07 5.29
CA MET A 613 -9.05 17.64 5.19
C MET A 613 -9.03 19.14 5.49
N GLY A 614 -9.68 19.91 4.62
CA GLY A 614 -9.79 21.36 4.69
C GLY A 614 -10.61 21.88 5.87
N ASP A 615 -11.11 23.11 5.73
CA ASP A 615 -12.09 23.67 6.66
C ASP A 615 -13.39 22.82 6.66
N PRO A 616 -13.77 22.20 7.79
CA PRO A 616 -14.99 21.39 7.88
C PRO A 616 -16.28 22.16 7.60
N ASN A 617 -16.27 23.49 7.66
CA ASN A 617 -17.43 24.33 7.35
C ASN A 617 -17.48 24.79 5.87
N ALA A 618 -16.46 24.49 5.07
CA ALA A 618 -16.41 24.92 3.69
C ALA A 618 -17.40 24.17 2.78
N SER A 619 -17.68 24.72 1.60
CA SER A 619 -18.59 24.10 0.61
C SER A 619 -18.00 22.85 -0.08
N LEU A 620 -16.71 22.60 0.09
CA LEU A 620 -15.92 21.51 -0.48
C LEU A 620 -14.85 21.07 0.54
N PRO A 621 -14.25 19.88 0.42
CA PRO A 621 -13.24 19.39 1.37
C PRO A 621 -11.83 19.97 1.19
N THR A 622 -11.56 20.68 0.09
CA THR A 622 -10.23 21.17 -0.30
C THR A 622 -9.85 22.61 0.10
N PRO A 623 -10.75 23.52 0.51
CA PRO A 623 -10.39 24.84 1.00
C PRO A 623 -9.52 24.80 2.26
N GLN A 624 -8.54 25.71 2.32
CA GLN A 624 -7.58 25.80 3.41
C GLN A 624 -8.22 26.23 4.74
N PRO A 625 -7.64 25.85 5.90
CA PRO A 625 -6.41 25.06 6.06
C PRO A 625 -6.66 23.55 5.87
N VAL A 626 -5.88 22.93 4.99
CA VAL A 626 -5.85 21.47 4.80
C VAL A 626 -4.78 20.88 5.72
N ILE A 627 -5.22 20.11 6.70
CA ILE A 627 -4.36 19.38 7.65
C ILE A 627 -4.85 17.94 7.77
N TYR A 628 -3.99 17.03 8.23
CA TYR A 628 -4.42 15.68 8.54
C TYR A 628 -5.42 15.66 9.70
N ARG A 629 -6.45 14.83 9.57
CA ARG A 629 -7.50 14.67 10.58
C ARG A 629 -7.92 13.20 10.70
N PRO A 630 -8.35 12.76 11.89
CA PRO A 630 -9.07 11.50 12.06
C PRO A 630 -10.37 11.48 11.27
N MET A 631 -10.60 10.39 10.53
CA MET A 631 -11.81 10.14 9.77
C MET A 631 -12.72 9.13 10.50
N PHE A 632 -13.88 8.79 9.93
CA PHE A 632 -14.88 7.95 10.60
C PHE A 632 -14.37 6.57 11.03
N GLY A 633 -13.37 5.99 10.35
CA GLY A 633 -12.72 4.76 10.79
C GLY A 633 -12.01 4.87 12.15
N ALA A 634 -11.74 6.08 12.64
CA ALA A 634 -11.06 6.33 13.91
C ALA A 634 -12.02 6.59 15.09
N TYR A 635 -13.33 6.34 14.94
CA TYR A 635 -14.33 6.68 15.97
C TYR A 635 -15.30 5.55 16.28
N GLY A 636 -15.76 5.50 17.54
CA GLY A 636 -16.76 4.54 18.01
C GLY A 636 -16.37 3.09 17.70
N GLY A 637 -17.36 2.22 17.55
CA GLY A 637 -17.16 0.80 17.21
C GLY A 637 -16.41 0.55 15.89
N ALA A 638 -16.39 1.54 14.98
CA ALA A 638 -15.68 1.42 13.71
C ALA A 638 -14.16 1.31 13.93
N LEU A 639 -13.62 2.08 14.88
CA LEU A 639 -12.22 1.99 15.28
C LEU A 639 -11.88 0.54 15.64
N GLN A 640 -12.61 -0.07 16.56
CA GLN A 640 -12.24 -1.42 17.02
C GLN A 640 -12.48 -2.50 15.95
N SER A 641 -13.50 -2.35 15.10
CA SER A 641 -13.79 -3.31 14.03
C SER A 641 -12.78 -3.33 12.88
N THR A 642 -11.98 -2.26 12.71
CA THR A 642 -11.10 -2.08 11.54
C THR A 642 -9.63 -2.34 11.85
N ARG A 643 -9.27 -2.50 13.12
CA ARG A 643 -7.91 -2.79 13.59
C ARG A 643 -7.75 -4.21 14.14
N VAL A 644 -6.51 -4.58 14.40
CA VAL A 644 -6.15 -5.85 15.05
C VAL A 644 -5.17 -5.62 16.19
N THR A 645 -5.38 -6.32 17.29
CA THR A 645 -4.36 -6.54 18.34
C THR A 645 -3.65 -7.86 18.06
N PHE A 646 -2.35 -7.84 17.85
CA PHE A 646 -1.55 -9.05 17.70
C PHE A 646 -1.03 -9.51 19.06
N LEU A 647 -1.24 -10.80 19.37
CA LEU A 647 -0.86 -11.45 20.62
C LEU A 647 -0.13 -12.77 20.32
N SER A 648 0.54 -13.36 21.30
CA SER A 648 0.96 -14.77 21.17
C SER A 648 -0.26 -15.70 21.07
N ALA A 649 -0.09 -16.86 20.42
CA ALA A 649 -1.12 -17.89 20.41
C ALA A 649 -1.53 -18.32 21.83
N ALA A 650 -0.54 -18.45 22.74
CA ALA A 650 -0.77 -18.82 24.13
C ALA A 650 -1.64 -17.82 24.89
N ALA A 651 -1.53 -16.51 24.63
CA ALA A 651 -2.38 -15.50 25.27
C ALA A 651 -3.84 -15.59 24.80
N ILE A 652 -4.06 -15.86 23.52
CA ILE A 652 -5.41 -16.07 22.98
C ILE A 652 -6.02 -17.35 23.58
N GLU A 653 -5.25 -18.44 23.63
CA GLU A 653 -5.69 -19.70 24.26
C GLU A 653 -5.97 -19.56 25.75
N ALA A 654 -5.23 -18.69 26.45
CA ALA A 654 -5.48 -18.35 27.85
C ALA A 654 -6.71 -17.45 28.05
N GLY A 655 -7.35 -16.96 26.99
CA GLY A 655 -8.52 -16.08 27.07
C GLY A 655 -8.20 -14.66 27.53
N VAL A 656 -6.99 -14.17 27.23
CA VAL A 656 -6.57 -12.79 27.56
C VAL A 656 -7.54 -11.74 26.98
N PRO A 657 -8.01 -11.83 25.72
CA PRO A 657 -8.96 -10.87 25.18
C PRO A 657 -10.22 -10.72 26.04
N GLU A 658 -10.82 -11.84 26.47
CA GLU A 658 -12.03 -11.87 27.30
C GLU A 658 -11.76 -11.36 28.72
N GLN A 659 -10.62 -11.73 29.31
CA GLN A 659 -10.22 -11.29 30.64
C GLN A 659 -10.01 -9.77 30.72
N LEU A 660 -9.46 -9.18 29.65
CA LEU A 660 -9.21 -7.74 29.56
C LEU A 660 -10.40 -6.96 28.99
N GLY A 661 -11.40 -7.63 28.42
CA GLY A 661 -12.55 -7.00 27.78
C GLY A 661 -12.17 -6.25 26.50
N LEU A 662 -11.20 -6.77 25.73
CA LEU A 662 -10.80 -6.17 24.46
C LEU A 662 -11.93 -6.34 23.43
N THR A 663 -12.20 -5.28 22.68
CA THR A 663 -13.28 -5.27 21.69
C THR A 663 -12.79 -5.38 20.26
N SER A 664 -11.53 -4.99 20.00
CA SER A 664 -10.90 -5.21 18.69
C SER A 664 -10.60 -6.70 18.47
N PRO A 665 -10.65 -7.18 17.21
CA PRO A 665 -10.14 -8.49 16.84
C PRO A 665 -8.71 -8.73 17.35
N CYS A 666 -8.49 -9.87 17.99
CA CYS A 666 -7.18 -10.31 18.44
C CYS A 666 -6.71 -11.49 17.57
N LEU A 667 -5.56 -11.35 16.89
CA LEU A 667 -5.01 -12.39 16.02
C LEU A 667 -3.65 -12.86 16.55
N PRO A 668 -3.33 -14.16 16.42
CA PRO A 668 -2.05 -14.68 16.88
C PRO A 668 -0.92 -14.27 15.92
N VAL A 669 0.25 -13.93 16.46
CA VAL A 669 1.49 -14.04 15.69
C VAL A 669 1.84 -15.51 15.48
N ARG A 670 2.39 -15.83 14.30
CA ARG A 670 2.81 -17.20 13.92
C ARG A 670 3.95 -17.17 12.91
N GLY A 671 4.71 -18.27 12.85
CA GLY A 671 5.80 -18.44 11.89
C GLY A 671 6.98 -17.53 12.16
N CYS A 672 7.21 -17.16 13.44
CA CYS A 672 8.33 -16.31 13.84
C CYS A 672 9.65 -17.10 13.94
N ARG A 673 9.58 -18.43 14.02
CA ARG A 673 10.74 -19.33 14.21
C ARG A 673 11.01 -20.15 12.95
N GLY A 674 12.29 -20.39 12.66
CA GLY A 674 12.72 -21.15 11.48
C GLY A 674 12.76 -20.33 10.18
N ILE A 675 12.40 -19.05 10.24
CA ILE A 675 12.64 -18.06 9.17
C ILE A 675 14.03 -17.45 9.33
N GLY A 676 14.58 -16.91 8.25
CA GLY A 676 15.87 -16.25 8.23
C GLY A 676 15.99 -15.28 7.07
N LYS A 677 17.22 -14.87 6.78
CA LYS A 677 17.51 -13.86 5.76
C LYS A 677 16.92 -14.21 4.39
N LYS A 678 16.98 -15.49 4.01
CA LYS A 678 16.43 -16.02 2.75
C LYS A 678 14.92 -15.76 2.56
N ASP A 679 14.19 -15.56 3.66
CA ASP A 679 12.74 -15.39 3.63
C ASP A 679 12.35 -13.91 3.50
N MET A 680 13.32 -12.98 3.53
CA MET A 680 13.11 -11.55 3.36
C MET A 680 12.96 -11.19 1.89
N VAL A 681 11.75 -10.83 1.49
CA VAL A 681 11.37 -10.50 0.11
C VAL A 681 12.27 -9.38 -0.44
N ARG A 682 12.95 -9.68 -1.55
CA ARG A 682 13.88 -8.78 -2.28
C ARG A 682 15.09 -8.29 -1.47
N ASN A 683 15.29 -8.82 -0.27
CA ASN A 683 16.31 -8.38 0.68
C ASN A 683 16.94 -9.59 1.40
N ASP A 684 17.27 -10.61 0.62
CA ASP A 684 17.72 -11.93 1.06
C ASP A 684 19.23 -12.15 0.92
N ARG A 685 19.98 -11.13 0.47
CA ARG A 685 21.42 -11.26 0.26
C ARG A 685 22.13 -11.47 1.59
N CYS A 686 22.95 -12.52 1.68
CA CYS A 686 23.65 -12.93 2.90
C CYS A 686 25.17 -13.01 2.64
N PRO A 687 25.87 -11.87 2.48
CA PRO A 687 27.29 -11.84 2.14
C PRO A 687 28.18 -11.97 3.38
N THR A 688 29.49 -12.12 3.17
CA THR A 688 30.46 -11.96 4.27
C THR A 688 30.69 -10.48 4.52
N ILE A 689 30.53 -10.04 5.76
CA ILE A 689 30.76 -8.66 6.17
C ILE A 689 31.89 -8.64 7.18
N GLU A 690 32.88 -7.77 6.95
CA GLU A 690 33.98 -7.52 7.88
C GLU A 690 34.02 -6.03 8.22
N VAL A 691 34.43 -5.72 9.45
CA VAL A 691 34.61 -4.34 9.91
C VAL A 691 36.01 -4.26 10.51
N ASP A 692 36.83 -3.35 9.99
CA ASP A 692 38.17 -3.13 10.52
C ASP A 692 38.07 -2.49 11.93
N PRO A 693 38.71 -3.07 12.96
CA PRO A 693 38.52 -2.63 14.34
C PRO A 693 39.19 -1.30 14.66
N GLU A 694 40.10 -0.80 13.81
CA GLU A 694 40.82 0.46 14.03
C GLU A 694 40.29 1.59 13.15
N THR A 695 39.91 1.28 11.92
CA THR A 695 39.47 2.27 10.91
C THR A 695 37.97 2.25 10.67
N TYR A 696 37.25 1.26 11.19
CA TYR A 696 35.80 1.04 11.03
C TYR A 696 35.34 0.84 9.58
N VAL A 697 36.28 0.70 8.65
CA VAL A 697 36.00 0.41 7.24
C VAL A 697 35.24 -0.92 7.16
N VAL A 698 34.06 -0.86 6.54
CA VAL A 698 33.22 -2.03 6.30
C VAL A 698 33.51 -2.58 4.91
N THR A 699 33.70 -3.88 4.81
CA THR A 699 33.78 -4.60 3.53
C THR A 699 32.64 -5.61 3.40
N VAL A 700 32.15 -5.76 2.17
CA VAL A 700 31.16 -6.77 1.78
C VAL A 700 31.80 -7.65 0.72
N ASP A 701 31.95 -8.94 1.01
CA ASP A 701 32.65 -9.91 0.17
C ASP A 701 34.07 -9.44 -0.23
N GLY A 702 34.74 -8.69 0.67
CA GLY A 702 36.09 -8.14 0.49
C GLY A 702 36.16 -6.76 -0.17
N GLU A 703 35.04 -6.21 -0.65
CA GLU A 703 34.98 -4.88 -1.28
C GLU A 703 34.46 -3.81 -0.32
N PRO A 704 35.06 -2.61 -0.24
CA PRO A 704 34.59 -1.55 0.64
C PRO A 704 33.14 -1.12 0.35
N ALA A 705 32.29 -1.14 1.38
CA ALA A 705 30.92 -0.65 1.31
C ALA A 705 30.84 0.78 1.86
N THR A 706 30.83 1.76 0.97
CA THR A 706 30.76 3.18 1.36
C THR A 706 30.04 4.03 0.30
N ILE A 707 29.58 5.20 0.71
CA ILE A 707 28.91 6.20 -0.12
C ILE A 707 29.24 7.59 0.40
N ALA A 708 29.35 8.58 -0.49
CA ALA A 708 29.53 9.97 -0.09
C ALA A 708 28.28 10.48 0.67
N PRO A 709 28.41 11.41 1.63
CA PRO A 709 27.25 11.96 2.33
C PRO A 709 26.38 12.81 1.39
N ALA A 710 25.07 12.63 1.46
CA ALA A 710 24.13 13.51 0.77
C ALA A 710 24.19 14.93 1.34
N THR A 711 24.24 15.93 0.45
CA THR A 711 24.20 17.37 0.81
C THR A 711 22.79 17.95 0.82
N THR A 712 21.88 17.34 0.06
CA THR A 712 20.45 17.68 -0.01
C THR A 712 19.65 16.40 -0.23
N LEU A 713 18.39 16.40 0.20
CA LEU A 713 17.48 15.27 0.03
C LEU A 713 16.12 15.72 -0.52
N PRO A 714 15.46 14.89 -1.36
CA PRO A 714 14.06 15.08 -1.73
C PRO A 714 13.16 14.78 -0.53
N LEU A 715 11.84 14.92 -0.70
CA LEU A 715 10.87 14.59 0.36
C LEU A 715 11.11 15.38 1.67
N ALA A 716 11.72 16.56 1.58
CA ALA A 716 12.09 17.38 2.74
C ALA A 716 11.51 18.80 2.61
N GLN A 717 12.34 19.83 2.44
CA GLN A 717 11.96 21.25 2.45
C GLN A 717 10.83 21.62 1.46
N LEU A 718 10.65 20.87 0.37
CA LEU A 718 9.56 21.10 -0.58
C LEU A 718 8.19 20.74 0.00
N HIS A 719 8.13 19.76 0.90
CA HIS A 719 6.89 19.17 1.39
C HIS A 719 6.52 19.63 2.80
N TYR A 720 7.50 20.02 3.61
CA TYR A 720 7.31 20.35 5.02
C TYR A 720 7.60 21.83 5.30
N LEU A 721 6.79 22.42 6.20
CA LEU A 721 6.96 23.81 6.64
C LEU A 721 8.01 23.91 7.76
N ALA A 722 8.09 22.88 8.59
CA ALA A 722 9.00 22.77 9.73
C ALA A 722 10.38 22.30 9.29
#